data_AF-A0AAJ1STM6-F1
#
_entry.id   AF-A0AAJ1STM6-F1
#
_cell.length_a   1.000
_cell.length_b   1.000
_cell.length_c   1.000
_cell.angle_alpha   90.00
_cell.angle_beta   90.00
_cell.angle_gamma   90.00
#
_symmetry.space_group_name_H-M   'P 1'
#
loop_
_entity.id
_entity.type
_entity.pdbx_description
1 polymer ?
#
loop_
_entity_poly.entity_id
_entity_poly.type
_entity_poly.pdbx_seq_one_letter_code
_entity_poly.pdbx_strand_id
1 'polypeptide(L)'
;MTPTATVAMTRALGISREIEDAAWFVLGPGLQGKASPLDGRTRTWSVAAASELLDRLERGIPDAKAPMMTNLRENLDGATRGAKQLAVELLFLQSLPLAHEVKSLKVKRARVAEAAGWLEPPLELPEELYAGMTDHGVIRDRTAEFNWTIWDHLKWLCRFVRNVAQRPAAVVQAAIKDPLQFHRLAASTPDDQPAIRRSIEFLAWPSYFEPVVADVERQEIRDAFASLVGGAKGDGEEDITADIHCIRLHLDEQAGQRIDWYSRQLVSQWRKVGDPGRRAWLLRTHSDHADLLTAWHGEEKVTLDVEHLRTLDPGVTAGLVQHAVDEDYKHLGYVEREDTKTAVFAFLTVMKPGDLVLYQHAGTVRLGGVLGEPEYNDDNRRLRRKVRWFDDGHTTTSLPRHVQRQLATPGIVVDVTRVVQALQALLPAEAETEPDGDTEGAVVVLPVQEGFRPLTQEFAASLHMELEPLQEIADLLEENRQLVLYGPPGTGKTYLAKHLAAELADDTTDERVKLVQFHPSYAYEDFFEGYRPDKTDEGQVSFKLVAGPLRRLAEEAAKPGNEKKPYFLIIDEMNRANLAKVFGELYFLLEYRDDRIYLQYSPNEPFTLPDNLYIIGTMNTADRSIAMMDAAIRRRFSFIELHPQTEPVKGSLLRFLEARELDTTPALLLDALNGAIDEWDRDLMIGPSYFMKPAAQTPAGLRRIWKYELMPLLEEHYHGQLTRAQLEERFGLDQLLGRVAAR
;
A
#
# COMPACT_ATOMS: atom_id res chain seq x y z
N MET A 1 -32.61 -15.50 -22.24
CA MET A 1 -32.68 -16.97 -22.17
C MET A 1 -33.11 -17.35 -20.76
N THR A 2 -34.19 -18.11 -20.60
CA THR A 2 -34.70 -18.59 -19.31
C THR A 2 -33.69 -19.53 -18.64
N PRO A 3 -33.30 -19.31 -17.37
CA PRO A 3 -32.41 -20.23 -16.68
C PRO A 3 -33.22 -21.42 -16.17
N THR A 4 -33.22 -22.52 -16.94
CA THR A 4 -33.70 -23.82 -16.49
C THR A 4 -32.64 -24.86 -16.78
N ALA A 5 -31.76 -25.06 -15.80
CA ALA A 5 -31.03 -26.31 -15.58
C ALA A 5 -30.49 -26.29 -14.15
N THR A 6 -31.19 -26.95 -13.23
CA THR A 6 -30.66 -27.32 -11.91
C THR A 6 -29.58 -28.38 -12.13
N VAL A 7 -28.39 -27.93 -12.53
CA VAL A 7 -27.19 -28.77 -12.54
C VAL A 7 -26.90 -29.08 -11.07
N ALA A 8 -26.88 -30.36 -10.71
CA ALA A 8 -26.48 -30.78 -9.38
C ALA A 8 -25.03 -30.35 -9.15
N MET A 9 -24.83 -29.25 -8.41
CA MET A 9 -23.50 -28.69 -8.18
C MET A 9 -22.80 -29.54 -7.12
N THR A 10 -21.92 -30.45 -7.56
CA THR A 10 -20.85 -30.98 -6.70
C THR A 10 -19.96 -29.82 -6.26
N ARG A 11 -19.55 -29.80 -4.98
CA ARG A 11 -18.61 -28.82 -4.42
C ARG A 11 -17.35 -28.76 -5.28
N ALA A 12 -17.30 -27.79 -6.20
CA ALA A 12 -16.19 -27.59 -7.10
C ALA A 12 -15.15 -26.69 -6.42
N LEU A 13 -13.87 -26.91 -6.76
CA LEU A 13 -12.78 -26.09 -6.26
C LEU A 13 -12.86 -24.68 -6.88
N GLY A 14 -12.52 -23.68 -6.08
CA GLY A 14 -12.45 -22.26 -6.44
C GLY A 14 -11.02 -21.81 -6.73
N ILE A 15 -10.55 -20.79 -6.02
CA ILE A 15 -9.32 -20.04 -6.31
C ILE A 15 -8.07 -20.72 -5.73
N SER A 16 -8.16 -21.35 -4.55
CA SER A 16 -7.02 -21.99 -3.88
C SER A 16 -7.45 -23.32 -3.28
N ARG A 17 -6.95 -24.40 -3.88
CA ARG A 17 -7.27 -25.76 -3.47
C ARG A 17 -6.84 -26.04 -2.04
N GLU A 18 -5.67 -25.55 -1.63
CA GLU A 18 -5.11 -25.78 -0.30
C GLU A 18 -5.99 -25.17 0.80
N ILE A 19 -6.44 -23.92 0.59
CA ILE A 19 -7.33 -23.21 1.53
C ILE A 19 -8.67 -23.93 1.61
N GLU A 20 -9.23 -24.35 0.48
CA GLU A 20 -10.56 -24.95 0.39
C GLU A 20 -10.62 -26.38 0.92
N ASP A 21 -9.58 -27.18 0.68
CA ASP A 21 -9.45 -28.54 1.22
C ASP A 21 -9.28 -28.48 2.74
N ALA A 22 -8.44 -27.58 3.25
CA ALA A 22 -8.23 -27.41 4.69
C ALA A 22 -9.46 -26.83 5.39
N ALA A 23 -10.21 -25.92 4.76
CA ALA A 23 -11.47 -25.43 5.29
C ALA A 23 -12.50 -26.55 5.43
N TRP A 24 -12.61 -27.40 4.40
CA TRP A 24 -13.55 -28.53 4.40
C TRP A 24 -13.18 -29.62 5.39
N PHE A 25 -11.88 -29.81 5.61
CA PHE A 25 -11.38 -30.74 6.61
C PHE A 25 -12.05 -30.48 7.96
N VAL A 26 -12.26 -29.21 8.34
CA VAL A 26 -12.97 -28.81 9.56
C VAL A 26 -14.48 -28.66 9.36
N LEU A 27 -14.93 -27.91 8.34
CA LEU A 27 -16.36 -27.62 8.10
C LEU A 27 -17.18 -28.87 7.78
N GLY A 28 -16.65 -29.79 6.97
CA GLY A 28 -17.36 -30.97 6.49
C GLY A 28 -17.81 -31.90 7.62
N PRO A 29 -16.90 -32.41 8.47
CA PRO A 29 -17.26 -33.21 9.64
C PRO A 29 -18.18 -32.46 10.62
N GLY A 30 -17.91 -31.16 10.83
CA GLY A 30 -18.71 -30.31 11.71
C GLY A 30 -20.17 -30.18 11.28
N LEU A 31 -20.42 -29.84 10.01
CA LEU A 31 -21.76 -29.77 9.42
C LEU A 31 -22.47 -31.14 9.41
N GLN A 32 -21.72 -32.24 9.34
CA GLN A 32 -22.28 -33.59 9.38
C GLN A 32 -22.51 -34.13 10.81
N GLY A 33 -22.19 -33.34 11.84
CA GLY A 33 -22.30 -33.76 13.24
C GLY A 33 -21.34 -34.92 13.61
N LYS A 34 -20.26 -35.08 12.85
CA LYS A 34 -19.22 -36.09 13.11
C LYS A 34 -18.25 -35.59 14.18
N ALA A 35 -17.37 -36.48 14.65
CA ALA A 35 -16.27 -36.08 15.52
C ALA A 35 -15.30 -35.15 14.76
N SER A 36 -14.68 -34.24 15.50
CA SER A 36 -13.65 -33.33 15.01
C SER A 36 -12.53 -34.13 14.34
N PRO A 37 -12.06 -33.71 13.16
CA PRO A 37 -10.95 -34.37 12.49
C PRO A 37 -9.63 -34.18 13.25
N LEU A 38 -9.55 -33.22 14.17
CA LEU A 38 -8.33 -32.88 14.91
C LEU A 38 -7.93 -33.94 15.93
N ASP A 39 -8.91 -34.64 16.51
CA ASP A 39 -8.64 -35.74 17.46
C ASP A 39 -9.46 -37.01 17.19
N GLY A 40 -10.33 -37.00 16.18
CA GLY A 40 -11.13 -38.14 15.74
C GLY A 40 -12.20 -38.61 16.72
N ARG A 41 -12.36 -37.96 17.88
CA ARG A 41 -13.22 -38.44 18.99
C ARG A 41 -14.14 -37.37 19.58
N THR A 42 -13.71 -36.11 19.62
CA THR A 42 -14.47 -35.04 20.29
C THR A 42 -15.48 -34.43 19.33
N ARG A 43 -16.75 -34.37 19.72
CA ARG A 43 -17.80 -33.69 18.92
C ARG A 43 -17.86 -32.21 19.30
N THR A 44 -17.09 -31.39 18.59
CA THR A 44 -16.97 -29.94 18.81
C THR A 44 -18.19 -29.17 18.29
N TRP A 45 -18.75 -29.56 17.14
CA TRP A 45 -19.95 -28.95 16.57
C TRP A 45 -21.22 -29.47 17.26
N SER A 46 -21.40 -29.05 18.51
CA SER A 46 -22.54 -29.42 19.35
C SER A 46 -23.12 -28.21 20.07
N VAL A 47 -24.40 -28.28 20.45
CA VAL A 47 -25.06 -27.22 21.22
C VAL A 47 -24.33 -26.95 22.53
N ALA A 48 -23.83 -27.99 23.21
CA ALA A 48 -23.12 -27.86 24.49
C ALA A 48 -21.81 -27.08 24.33
N ALA A 49 -20.92 -27.50 23.42
CA ALA A 49 -19.63 -26.84 23.24
C ALA A 49 -19.77 -25.41 22.71
N ALA A 50 -20.68 -25.18 21.76
CA ALA A 50 -20.93 -23.87 21.19
C ALA A 50 -21.56 -22.90 22.20
N SER A 51 -22.47 -23.38 23.06
CA SER A 51 -23.11 -22.53 24.07
C SER A 51 -22.14 -22.18 25.20
N GLU A 52 -21.29 -23.12 25.63
CA GLU A 52 -20.26 -22.84 26.63
C GLU A 52 -19.23 -21.84 26.11
N LEU A 53 -18.74 -22.03 24.88
CA LEU A 53 -17.79 -21.10 24.27
C LEU A 53 -18.41 -19.71 24.10
N LEU A 54 -19.66 -19.63 23.66
CA LEU A 54 -20.37 -18.36 23.52
C LEU A 54 -20.56 -17.65 24.86
N ASP A 55 -21.03 -18.35 25.90
CA ASP A 55 -21.17 -17.79 27.26
C ASP A 55 -19.85 -17.18 27.76
N ARG A 56 -18.74 -17.87 27.52
CA ARG A 56 -17.40 -17.40 27.89
C ARG A 56 -16.96 -16.17 27.11
N LEU A 57 -17.27 -16.08 25.82
CA LEU A 57 -16.98 -14.91 24.99
C LEU A 57 -17.89 -13.71 25.32
N GLU A 58 -19.10 -13.96 25.82
CA GLU A 58 -20.08 -12.93 26.22
C GLU A 58 -19.76 -12.29 27.59
N ARG A 59 -18.91 -12.93 28.41
CA ARG A 59 -18.35 -12.32 29.64
C ARG A 59 -17.53 -11.05 29.38
N GLY A 60 -17.15 -10.82 28.13
CA GLY A 60 -16.43 -9.63 27.68
C GLY A 60 -14.92 -9.83 27.65
N ILE A 61 -14.21 -8.72 27.47
CA ILE A 61 -12.74 -8.67 27.39
C ILE A 61 -12.23 -8.30 28.80
N PRO A 62 -11.57 -9.22 29.52
CA PRO A 62 -11.12 -8.97 30.91
C PRO A 62 -10.21 -7.75 31.04
N ASP A 63 -9.27 -7.57 30.10
CA ASP A 63 -8.41 -6.40 30.00
C ASP A 63 -8.39 -5.88 28.55
N ALA A 64 -9.02 -4.73 28.33
CA ALA A 64 -9.07 -4.07 27.02
C ALA A 64 -7.69 -3.68 26.46
N LYS A 65 -6.64 -3.64 27.30
CA LYS A 65 -5.25 -3.37 26.89
C LYS A 65 -4.44 -4.64 26.64
N ALA A 66 -4.90 -5.80 27.10
CA ALA A 66 -4.21 -7.06 26.91
C ALA A 66 -4.39 -7.61 25.48
N PRO A 67 -3.42 -8.38 24.95
CA PRO A 67 -3.57 -9.05 23.66
C PRO A 67 -4.81 -9.96 23.63
N MET A 68 -5.49 -10.02 22.48
CA MET A 68 -6.72 -10.81 22.29
C MET A 68 -6.56 -12.29 22.70
N MET A 69 -5.40 -12.90 22.44
CA MET A 69 -5.14 -14.30 22.81
C MET A 69 -5.00 -14.49 24.33
N THR A 70 -4.46 -13.51 25.04
CA THR A 70 -4.41 -13.50 26.51
C THR A 70 -5.83 -13.46 27.08
N ASN A 71 -6.65 -12.52 26.60
CA ASN A 71 -8.05 -12.41 27.01
C ASN A 71 -8.88 -13.67 26.67
N LEU A 72 -8.63 -14.27 25.49
CA LEU A 72 -9.30 -15.51 25.10
C LEU A 72 -8.89 -16.69 26.01
N ARG A 73 -7.59 -16.82 26.34
CA ARG A 73 -7.09 -17.85 27.24
C ARG A 73 -7.72 -17.76 28.62
N GLU A 74 -7.82 -16.55 29.17
CA GLU A 74 -8.46 -16.30 30.47
C GLU A 74 -9.94 -16.67 30.45
N ASN A 75 -10.66 -16.28 29.40
CA ASN A 75 -12.08 -16.65 29.26
C ASN A 75 -12.29 -18.17 29.09
N LEU A 76 -11.30 -18.88 28.54
CA LEU A 76 -11.32 -20.34 28.39
C LEU A 76 -10.76 -21.09 29.61
N ASP A 77 -10.39 -20.39 30.68
CA ASP A 77 -9.92 -21.05 31.90
C ASP A 77 -11.04 -21.89 32.54
N GLY A 78 -10.72 -23.14 32.88
CA GLY A 78 -11.71 -24.13 33.32
C GLY A 78 -12.77 -24.52 32.27
N ALA A 79 -12.63 -24.16 31.00
CA ALA A 79 -13.54 -24.58 29.93
C ALA A 79 -13.43 -26.08 29.63
N THR A 80 -14.53 -26.70 29.21
CA THR A 80 -14.50 -28.09 28.77
C THR A 80 -13.57 -28.27 27.57
N ARG A 81 -13.01 -29.48 27.42
CA ARG A 81 -12.16 -29.81 26.28
C ARG A 81 -12.87 -29.55 24.94
N GLY A 82 -14.18 -29.84 24.86
CA GLY A 82 -14.99 -29.61 23.67
C GLY A 82 -15.09 -28.12 23.31
N ALA A 83 -15.29 -27.22 24.28
CA ALA A 83 -15.32 -25.79 24.05
C ALA A 83 -13.94 -25.23 23.62
N LYS A 84 -12.85 -25.69 24.27
CA LYS A 84 -11.48 -25.31 23.88
C LYS A 84 -11.13 -25.77 22.46
N GLN A 85 -11.46 -27.02 22.11
CA GLN A 85 -11.21 -27.55 20.77
C GLN A 85 -12.06 -26.85 19.70
N LEU A 86 -13.32 -26.52 20.01
CA LEU A 86 -14.15 -25.69 19.13
C LEU A 86 -13.51 -24.31 18.90
N ALA A 87 -12.94 -23.68 19.93
CA ALA A 87 -12.26 -22.39 19.76
C ALA A 87 -11.07 -22.48 18.79
N VAL A 88 -10.30 -23.58 18.81
CA VAL A 88 -9.21 -23.84 17.84
C VAL A 88 -9.77 -23.91 16.41
N GLU A 89 -10.83 -24.67 16.19
CA GLU A 89 -11.48 -24.81 14.88
C GLU A 89 -12.02 -23.48 14.36
N LEU A 90 -12.67 -22.69 15.21
CA LEU A 90 -13.24 -21.40 14.82
C LEU A 90 -12.17 -20.34 14.54
N LEU A 91 -11.09 -20.31 15.33
CA LEU A 91 -9.92 -19.45 15.06
C LEU A 91 -9.24 -19.82 13.74
N PHE A 92 -9.15 -21.11 13.46
CA PHE A 92 -8.64 -21.60 12.19
C PHE A 92 -9.52 -21.12 11.03
N LEU A 93 -10.83 -21.41 11.06
CA LEU A 93 -11.77 -21.00 10.00
C LEU A 93 -11.83 -19.48 9.79
N GLN A 94 -11.80 -18.70 10.87
CA GLN A 94 -11.80 -17.23 10.77
C GLN A 94 -10.54 -16.67 10.09
N SER A 95 -9.38 -17.30 10.33
CA SER A 95 -8.10 -16.76 9.86
C SER A 95 -7.58 -17.36 8.57
N LEU A 96 -8.13 -18.52 8.18
CA LEU A 96 -7.72 -19.29 7.01
C LEU A 96 -7.81 -18.48 5.69
N PRO A 97 -8.94 -17.85 5.32
CA PRO A 97 -9.08 -17.20 4.03
C PRO A 97 -8.40 -15.82 3.95
N LEU A 98 -7.87 -15.29 5.05
CA LEU A 98 -7.28 -13.94 5.09
C LEU A 98 -5.97 -13.86 4.34
N ALA A 99 -5.77 -12.88 3.47
CA ALA A 99 -4.51 -12.68 2.77
C ALA A 99 -3.38 -12.20 3.70
N HIS A 100 -2.11 -12.36 3.30
CA HIS A 100 -0.96 -11.93 4.10
C HIS A 100 -0.99 -10.43 4.43
N GLU A 101 -1.54 -9.59 3.54
CA GLU A 101 -1.74 -8.16 3.75
C GLU A 101 -2.64 -7.88 4.97
N VAL A 102 -3.54 -8.82 5.30
CA VAL A 102 -4.45 -8.76 6.44
C VAL A 102 -3.86 -9.46 7.65
N LYS A 103 -3.22 -10.63 7.48
CA LYS A 103 -2.60 -11.38 8.58
C LYS A 103 -1.54 -12.36 8.08
N SER A 104 -0.29 -12.17 8.51
CA SER A 104 0.82 -13.02 8.06
C SER A 104 0.68 -14.48 8.47
N LEU A 105 1.23 -15.39 7.66
CA LEU A 105 1.20 -16.83 7.91
C LEU A 105 1.78 -17.20 9.28
N LYS A 106 2.88 -16.54 9.69
CA LYS A 106 3.47 -16.73 11.01
C LYS A 106 2.45 -16.46 12.12
N VAL A 107 1.66 -15.40 12.02
CA VAL A 107 0.65 -15.04 13.01
C VAL A 107 -0.57 -15.97 12.94
N LYS A 108 -0.99 -16.41 11.74
CA LYS A 108 -2.05 -17.43 11.60
C LYS A 108 -1.66 -18.73 12.32
N ARG A 109 -0.49 -19.28 11.99
CA ARG A 109 0.03 -20.52 12.57
C ARG A 109 0.25 -20.40 14.08
N ALA A 110 0.89 -19.33 14.53
CA ALA A 110 1.14 -19.10 15.95
C ALA A 110 -0.17 -19.04 16.75
N ARG A 111 -1.20 -18.37 16.23
CA ARG A 111 -2.49 -18.23 16.93
C ARG A 111 -3.22 -19.56 17.11
N VAL A 112 -3.32 -20.35 16.04
CA VAL A 112 -4.00 -21.66 16.10
C VAL A 112 -3.20 -22.64 16.96
N ALA A 113 -1.86 -22.63 16.84
CA ALA A 113 -0.98 -23.46 17.66
C ALA A 113 -1.02 -23.09 19.15
N GLU A 114 -1.06 -21.79 19.48
CA GLU A 114 -1.22 -21.33 20.85
C GLU A 114 -2.53 -21.83 21.46
N ALA A 115 -3.64 -21.68 20.74
CA ALA A 115 -4.94 -22.18 21.19
C ALA A 115 -4.96 -23.71 21.35
N ALA A 116 -4.30 -24.44 20.44
CA ALA A 116 -4.15 -25.89 20.51
C ALA A 116 -3.34 -26.35 21.73
N GLY A 117 -2.40 -25.52 22.19
CA GLY A 117 -1.59 -25.74 23.39
C GLY A 117 -2.36 -25.57 24.71
N TRP A 118 -3.55 -24.98 24.71
CA TRP A 118 -4.36 -24.78 25.94
C TRP A 118 -5.18 -26.02 26.36
N LEU A 119 -5.17 -27.06 25.52
CA LEU A 119 -5.85 -28.32 25.80
C LEU A 119 -4.95 -29.25 26.63
N GLU A 120 -5.57 -30.12 27.43
CA GLU A 120 -4.86 -31.15 28.20
C GLU A 120 -5.43 -32.55 27.85
N PRO A 121 -4.65 -33.44 27.21
CA PRO A 121 -3.34 -33.16 26.59
C PRO A 121 -3.45 -32.16 25.41
N PRO A 122 -2.36 -31.45 25.08
CA PRO A 122 -2.31 -30.54 23.94
C PRO A 122 -2.72 -31.23 22.63
N LEU A 123 -3.28 -30.44 21.71
CA LEU A 123 -3.69 -30.94 20.41
C LEU A 123 -2.54 -30.75 19.40
N GLU A 124 -2.12 -31.85 18.76
CA GLU A 124 -1.22 -31.77 17.61
C GLU A 124 -2.04 -31.41 16.36
N LEU A 125 -1.65 -30.34 15.67
CA LEU A 125 -2.34 -29.89 14.48
C LEU A 125 -1.90 -30.75 13.27
N PRO A 126 -2.83 -31.35 12.52
CA PRO A 126 -2.50 -32.21 11.39
C PRO A 126 -1.95 -31.40 10.20
N GLU A 127 -1.20 -32.05 9.31
CA GLU A 127 -0.54 -31.39 8.16
C GLU A 127 -1.56 -30.69 7.24
N GLU A 128 -2.77 -31.22 7.12
CA GLU A 128 -3.87 -30.66 6.33
C GLU A 128 -4.23 -29.23 6.78
N LEU A 129 -4.18 -28.94 8.09
CA LEU A 129 -4.41 -27.59 8.61
C LEU A 129 -3.26 -26.65 8.25
N TYR A 130 -2.01 -27.13 8.32
CA TYR A 130 -0.84 -26.33 7.97
C TYR A 130 -0.70 -26.07 6.48
N ALA A 131 -1.13 -27.01 5.64
CA ALA A 131 -1.14 -26.90 4.20
C ALA A 131 -2.08 -25.79 3.72
N GLY A 132 -3.27 -25.68 4.29
CA GLY A 132 -4.21 -24.60 3.95
C GLY A 132 -3.89 -23.24 4.55
N MET A 133 -3.09 -23.19 5.63
CA MET A 133 -2.53 -21.92 6.11
C MET A 133 -1.43 -21.47 5.15
N THR A 134 -1.79 -20.62 4.19
CA THR A 134 -0.89 -20.04 3.19
C THR A 134 -0.72 -18.53 3.35
N ASP A 135 0.31 -17.97 2.71
CA ASP A 135 0.55 -16.51 2.62
C ASP A 135 -0.37 -15.83 1.59
N HIS A 136 -0.81 -16.55 0.54
CA HIS A 136 -1.60 -16.00 -0.57
C HIS A 136 -3.12 -16.05 -0.35
N GLY A 137 -3.60 -15.83 0.89
CA GLY A 137 -5.03 -15.89 1.21
C GLY A 137 -5.93 -15.06 0.27
N VAL A 138 -7.20 -15.44 0.19
CA VAL A 138 -8.14 -14.98 -0.85
C VAL A 138 -8.98 -13.76 -0.49
N ILE A 139 -9.20 -13.49 0.81
CA ILE A 139 -9.95 -12.33 1.30
C ILE A 139 -8.95 -11.22 1.65
N ARG A 140 -9.04 -10.08 0.95
CA ARG A 140 -8.16 -8.91 1.09
C ARG A 140 -8.88 -7.70 1.69
N ASP A 141 -9.62 -7.89 2.79
CA ASP A 141 -10.31 -6.77 3.45
C ASP A 141 -9.30 -5.72 3.96
N ARG A 142 -9.24 -4.58 3.26
CA ARG A 142 -8.29 -3.48 3.52
C ARG A 142 -8.76 -2.50 4.58
N THR A 143 -9.99 -2.65 5.10
CA THR A 143 -10.60 -1.70 6.04
C THR A 143 -10.12 -1.88 7.49
N ALA A 144 -9.28 -2.88 7.78
CA ALA A 144 -8.90 -3.33 9.12
C ALA A 144 -10.09 -3.80 10.01
N GLU A 145 -11.34 -3.61 9.58
CA GLU A 145 -12.55 -3.96 10.33
C GLU A 145 -12.65 -5.47 10.58
N PHE A 146 -12.41 -6.33 9.57
CA PHE A 146 -12.48 -7.79 9.74
C PHE A 146 -11.57 -8.34 10.84
N ASN A 147 -10.42 -7.70 11.05
CA ASN A 147 -9.46 -8.10 12.08
C ASN A 147 -9.79 -7.50 13.45
N TRP A 148 -10.30 -6.27 13.50
CA TRP A 148 -10.69 -5.60 14.75
C TRP A 148 -11.96 -6.19 15.37
N THR A 149 -12.81 -6.86 14.57
CA THR A 149 -14.05 -7.51 15.03
C THR A 149 -13.92 -9.00 15.30
N ILE A 150 -12.70 -9.55 15.40
CA ILE A 150 -12.49 -11.00 15.62
C ILE A 150 -13.29 -11.57 16.80
N TRP A 151 -13.45 -10.78 17.86
CA TRP A 151 -14.22 -11.21 19.04
C TRP A 151 -15.70 -11.44 18.68
N ASP A 152 -16.28 -10.57 17.86
CA ASP A 152 -17.65 -10.69 17.39
C ASP A 152 -17.79 -11.76 16.31
N HIS A 153 -16.76 -11.97 15.49
CA HIS A 153 -16.69 -13.11 14.57
C HIS A 153 -16.73 -14.45 15.32
N LEU A 154 -15.97 -14.61 16.40
CA LEU A 154 -16.00 -15.82 17.20
C LEU A 154 -17.37 -16.05 17.85
N LYS A 155 -18.03 -14.99 18.34
CA LYS A 155 -19.41 -15.09 18.86
C LYS A 155 -20.38 -15.54 17.77
N TRP A 156 -20.34 -14.92 16.60
CA TRP A 156 -21.21 -15.31 15.47
C TRP A 156 -20.95 -16.76 15.04
N LEU A 157 -19.68 -17.18 14.94
CA LEU A 157 -19.33 -18.56 14.62
C LEU A 157 -19.86 -19.56 15.66
N CYS A 158 -19.83 -19.22 16.96
CA CYS A 158 -20.45 -20.05 17.98
C CYS A 158 -21.98 -20.14 17.79
N ARG A 159 -22.64 -19.01 17.47
CA ARG A 159 -24.07 -18.98 17.17
C ARG A 159 -24.40 -19.80 15.93
N PHE A 160 -23.55 -19.75 14.90
CA PHE A 160 -23.68 -20.53 13.68
C PHE A 160 -23.59 -22.03 13.98
N VAL A 161 -22.55 -22.48 14.70
CA VAL A 161 -22.40 -23.89 15.11
C VAL A 161 -23.59 -24.35 15.95
N ARG A 162 -24.07 -23.51 16.87
CA ARG A 162 -25.26 -23.79 17.68
C ARG A 162 -26.51 -23.92 16.82
N ASN A 163 -26.71 -23.01 15.86
CA ASN A 163 -27.84 -23.04 14.93
C ASN A 163 -27.80 -24.33 14.10
N VAL A 164 -26.67 -24.65 13.47
CA VAL A 164 -26.46 -25.90 12.71
C VAL A 164 -26.78 -27.13 13.55
N ALA A 165 -26.24 -27.21 14.77
CA ALA A 165 -26.45 -28.35 15.67
C ALA A 165 -27.90 -28.52 16.15
N GLN A 166 -28.72 -27.46 16.10
CA GLN A 166 -30.15 -27.50 16.45
C GLN A 166 -31.06 -27.83 15.26
N ARG A 167 -30.58 -27.71 14.02
CA ARG A 167 -31.40 -27.97 12.83
C ARG A 167 -31.57 -29.48 12.59
N PRO A 168 -32.72 -29.90 12.02
CA PRO A 168 -32.89 -31.29 11.60
C PRO A 168 -31.81 -31.70 10.61
N ALA A 169 -31.30 -32.94 10.72
CA ALA A 169 -30.25 -33.45 9.85
C ALA A 169 -30.61 -33.33 8.35
N ALA A 170 -31.88 -33.46 7.98
CA ALA A 170 -32.34 -33.28 6.61
C ALA A 170 -32.10 -31.86 6.06
N VAL A 171 -32.27 -30.82 6.89
CA VAL A 171 -32.04 -29.42 6.52
C VAL A 171 -30.54 -29.19 6.29
N VAL A 172 -29.71 -29.68 7.20
CA VAL A 172 -28.25 -29.54 7.09
C VAL A 172 -27.71 -30.33 5.90
N GLN A 173 -28.23 -31.53 5.63
CA GLN A 173 -27.87 -32.31 4.45
C GLN A 173 -28.30 -31.65 3.13
N ALA A 174 -29.40 -30.91 3.11
CA ALA A 174 -29.78 -30.08 1.97
C ALA A 174 -28.79 -28.91 1.79
N ALA A 175 -28.44 -28.21 2.87
CA ALA A 175 -27.44 -27.13 2.86
C ALA A 175 -26.04 -27.57 2.43
N ILE A 176 -25.62 -28.80 2.75
CA ILE A 176 -24.33 -29.36 2.29
C ILE A 176 -24.34 -29.65 0.78
N LYS A 177 -25.50 -29.73 0.13
CA LYS A 177 -25.64 -30.06 -1.30
C LYS A 177 -26.06 -28.89 -2.19
N ASP A 178 -26.46 -27.77 -1.60
CA ASP A 178 -26.97 -26.61 -2.31
C ASP A 178 -26.44 -25.32 -1.65
N PRO A 179 -25.69 -24.47 -2.38
CA PRO A 179 -25.12 -23.24 -1.84
C PRO A 179 -26.21 -22.25 -1.36
N LEU A 180 -27.37 -22.17 -2.02
CA LEU A 180 -28.44 -21.27 -1.61
C LEU A 180 -29.13 -21.77 -0.33
N GLN A 181 -29.27 -23.08 -0.17
CA GLN A 181 -29.74 -23.64 1.11
C GLN A 181 -28.71 -23.43 2.23
N PHE A 182 -27.42 -23.46 1.90
CA PHE A 182 -26.36 -23.10 2.84
C PHE A 182 -26.43 -21.63 3.26
N HIS A 183 -26.61 -20.71 2.31
CA HIS A 183 -26.80 -19.28 2.59
C HIS A 183 -27.98 -19.05 3.53
N ARG A 184 -29.15 -19.64 3.25
CA ARG A 184 -30.34 -19.51 4.13
C ARG A 184 -30.08 -20.07 5.53
N LEU A 185 -29.33 -21.18 5.64
CA LEU A 185 -28.94 -21.72 6.93
C LEU A 185 -28.02 -20.75 7.68
N ALA A 186 -27.00 -20.20 7.02
CA ALA A 186 -26.06 -19.26 7.61
C ALA A 186 -26.73 -17.94 8.01
N ALA A 187 -27.52 -17.34 7.12
CA ALA A 187 -28.29 -16.11 7.33
C ALA A 187 -29.39 -16.25 8.40
N SER A 188 -29.86 -17.47 8.68
CA SER A 188 -30.79 -17.72 9.80
C SER A 188 -30.14 -17.65 11.19
N THR A 189 -28.82 -17.43 11.26
CA THR A 189 -28.07 -17.31 12.50
C THR A 189 -28.37 -15.96 13.18
N PRO A 190 -28.73 -15.93 14.47
CA PRO A 190 -29.01 -14.68 15.19
C PRO A 190 -27.79 -13.75 15.26
N ASP A 191 -28.05 -12.44 15.34
CA ASP A 191 -27.04 -11.37 15.43
C ASP A 191 -26.03 -11.44 14.27
N ASP A 192 -26.55 -11.41 13.04
CA ASP A 192 -25.75 -11.66 11.84
C ASP A 192 -24.55 -10.72 11.72
N GLN A 193 -23.46 -11.28 11.21
CA GLN A 193 -22.20 -10.58 10.95
C GLN A 193 -21.83 -10.89 9.48
N PRO A 194 -22.28 -10.05 8.52
CA PRO A 194 -22.19 -10.38 7.09
C PRO A 194 -20.77 -10.72 6.62
N ALA A 195 -19.75 -10.05 7.15
CA ALA A 195 -18.36 -10.28 6.77
C ALA A 195 -17.89 -11.71 7.08
N ILE A 196 -18.06 -12.20 8.32
CA ILE A 196 -17.68 -13.57 8.68
C ILE A 196 -18.63 -14.59 8.08
N ARG A 197 -19.92 -14.27 7.93
CA ARG A 197 -20.88 -15.16 7.26
C ARG A 197 -20.45 -15.46 5.84
N ARG A 198 -20.16 -14.42 5.04
CA ARG A 198 -19.71 -14.55 3.64
C ARG A 198 -18.38 -15.27 3.54
N SER A 199 -17.48 -15.05 4.50
CA SER A 199 -16.24 -15.81 4.61
C SER A 199 -16.50 -17.31 4.77
N ILE A 200 -17.43 -17.71 5.66
CA ILE A 200 -17.82 -19.12 5.83
C ILE A 200 -18.57 -19.67 4.61
N GLU A 201 -19.44 -18.88 3.97
CA GLU A 201 -20.12 -19.25 2.73
C GLU A 201 -19.12 -19.53 1.59
N PHE A 202 -18.11 -18.66 1.42
CA PHE A 202 -17.00 -18.87 0.49
C PHE A 202 -16.21 -20.14 0.82
N LEU A 203 -15.80 -20.35 2.07
CA LEU A 203 -15.04 -21.55 2.46
C LEU A 203 -15.83 -22.86 2.25
N ALA A 204 -17.15 -22.82 2.46
CA ALA A 204 -18.03 -23.97 2.23
C ALA A 204 -18.25 -24.22 0.73
N TRP A 205 -18.45 -23.15 -0.05
CA TRP A 205 -18.88 -23.19 -1.45
C TRP A 205 -18.10 -22.18 -2.32
N PRO A 206 -16.79 -22.39 -2.53
CA PRO A 206 -15.90 -21.43 -3.19
C PRO A 206 -16.18 -21.28 -4.69
N SER A 207 -16.87 -22.26 -5.29
CA SER A 207 -17.32 -22.18 -6.67
C SER A 207 -18.53 -21.26 -6.88
N TYR A 208 -19.30 -21.00 -5.81
CA TYR A 208 -20.53 -20.20 -5.89
C TYR A 208 -20.39 -18.82 -5.25
N PHE A 209 -19.93 -18.76 -4.00
CA PHE A 209 -19.70 -17.50 -3.30
C PHE A 209 -18.30 -16.98 -3.60
N GLU A 210 -18.15 -15.67 -3.67
CA GLU A 210 -16.88 -15.01 -3.96
C GLU A 210 -16.19 -14.52 -2.67
N PRO A 211 -14.85 -14.42 -2.64
CA PRO A 211 -14.09 -13.97 -1.47
C PRO A 211 -14.14 -12.45 -1.25
N VAL A 212 -15.29 -11.82 -1.51
CA VAL A 212 -15.55 -10.39 -1.34
C VAL A 212 -16.56 -10.21 -0.21
N VAL A 213 -16.07 -9.77 0.94
CA VAL A 213 -16.85 -9.72 2.20
C VAL A 213 -17.49 -8.36 2.48
N ALA A 214 -16.91 -7.26 1.98
CA ALA A 214 -17.39 -5.90 2.20
C ALA A 214 -18.62 -5.57 1.33
N ASP A 215 -19.64 -4.95 1.92
CA ASP A 215 -20.88 -4.59 1.20
C ASP A 215 -20.62 -3.64 0.02
N VAL A 216 -19.79 -2.62 0.26
CA VAL A 216 -19.45 -1.59 -0.74
C VAL A 216 -18.76 -2.21 -1.95
N GLU A 217 -17.73 -3.04 -1.73
CA GLU A 217 -16.98 -3.68 -2.81
C GLU A 217 -17.87 -4.61 -3.65
N ARG A 218 -18.81 -5.33 -3.02
CA ARG A 218 -19.76 -6.20 -3.74
C ARG A 218 -20.69 -5.39 -4.63
N GLN A 219 -21.21 -4.27 -4.11
CA GLN A 219 -22.05 -3.35 -4.86
C GLN A 219 -21.29 -2.78 -6.06
N GLU A 220 -20.06 -2.30 -5.84
CA GLU A 220 -19.19 -1.75 -6.88
C GLU A 220 -18.88 -2.78 -7.98
N ILE A 221 -18.52 -4.01 -7.59
CA ILE A 221 -18.28 -5.13 -8.52
C ILE A 221 -19.53 -5.42 -9.35
N ARG A 222 -20.68 -5.56 -8.69
CA ARG A 222 -21.94 -5.83 -9.39
C ARG A 222 -22.25 -4.71 -10.37
N ASP A 223 -22.21 -3.46 -9.92
CA ASP A 223 -22.64 -2.31 -10.70
C ASP A 223 -21.71 -2.05 -11.89
N ALA A 224 -20.40 -2.31 -11.75
CA ALA A 224 -19.42 -2.16 -12.83
C ALA A 224 -19.61 -3.18 -13.96
N PHE A 225 -20.06 -4.39 -13.63
CA PHE A 225 -20.14 -5.50 -14.58
C PHE A 225 -21.56 -6.01 -14.85
N ALA A 226 -22.59 -5.39 -14.28
CA ALA A 226 -23.98 -5.80 -14.44
C ALA A 226 -24.41 -5.90 -15.92
N SER A 227 -23.85 -5.05 -16.79
CA SER A 227 -24.11 -5.06 -18.24
C SER A 227 -23.74 -6.40 -18.90
N LEU A 228 -22.73 -7.11 -18.39
CA LEU A 228 -22.27 -8.41 -18.93
C LEU A 228 -23.32 -9.52 -18.75
N VAL A 229 -24.21 -9.38 -17.76
CA VAL A 229 -25.21 -10.40 -17.40
C VAL A 229 -26.65 -9.96 -17.65
N GLY A 230 -26.85 -8.87 -18.40
CA GLY A 230 -28.18 -8.35 -18.75
C GLY A 230 -28.80 -7.39 -17.72
N GLY A 231 -27.99 -6.82 -16.82
CA GLY A 231 -28.39 -5.87 -15.79
C GLY A 231 -28.55 -6.49 -14.40
N ALA A 232 -28.63 -5.63 -13.37
CA ALA A 232 -28.84 -6.05 -11.99
C ALA A 232 -30.28 -6.56 -11.80
N LYS A 233 -30.44 -7.71 -11.13
CA LYS A 233 -31.75 -8.36 -10.94
C LYS A 233 -32.52 -7.85 -9.72
N GLY A 234 -31.82 -7.26 -8.76
CA GLY A 234 -32.37 -6.68 -7.53
C GLY A 234 -31.27 -6.24 -6.57
N ASP A 235 -31.63 -5.49 -5.53
CA ASP A 235 -30.71 -4.99 -4.49
C ASP A 235 -30.71 -5.85 -3.22
N GLY A 236 -31.37 -7.01 -3.25
CA GLY A 236 -31.28 -7.99 -2.17
C GLY A 236 -29.91 -8.66 -2.13
N GLU A 237 -29.51 -9.15 -0.95
CA GLU A 237 -28.22 -9.84 -0.81
C GLU A 237 -28.14 -11.13 -1.65
N GLU A 238 -29.25 -11.88 -1.75
CA GLU A 238 -29.33 -13.06 -2.62
C GLU A 238 -29.16 -12.67 -4.09
N ASP A 239 -29.75 -11.54 -4.51
CA ASP A 239 -29.66 -11.03 -5.89
C ASP A 239 -28.24 -10.56 -6.23
N ILE A 240 -27.62 -9.76 -5.35
CA ILE A 240 -26.22 -9.31 -5.51
C ILE A 240 -25.29 -10.51 -5.60
N THR A 241 -25.48 -11.52 -4.75
CA THR A 241 -24.67 -12.75 -4.77
C THR A 241 -24.85 -13.52 -6.07
N ALA A 242 -26.09 -13.69 -6.54
CA ALA A 242 -26.39 -14.38 -7.78
C ALA A 242 -25.83 -13.62 -9.00
N ASP A 243 -25.90 -12.30 -9.01
CA ASP A 243 -25.39 -11.45 -10.08
C ASP A 243 -23.87 -11.50 -10.14
N ILE A 244 -23.16 -11.32 -9.02
CA ILE A 244 -21.70 -11.46 -8.94
C ILE A 244 -21.26 -12.86 -9.40
N HIS A 245 -21.97 -13.92 -9.01
CA HIS A 245 -21.69 -15.27 -9.46
C HIS A 245 -21.81 -15.42 -10.99
N CYS A 246 -22.87 -14.85 -11.58
CA CYS A 246 -23.06 -14.87 -13.03
C CYS A 246 -21.98 -14.06 -13.76
N ILE A 247 -21.64 -12.88 -13.24
CA ILE A 247 -20.59 -12.02 -13.79
C ILE A 247 -19.26 -12.79 -13.78
N ARG A 248 -18.94 -13.43 -12.66
CA ARG A 248 -17.72 -14.23 -12.56
C ARG A 248 -17.68 -15.37 -13.56
N LEU A 249 -18.77 -16.13 -13.75
CA LEU A 249 -18.81 -17.19 -14.77
C LEU A 249 -18.48 -16.64 -16.17
N HIS A 250 -19.01 -15.47 -16.49
CA HIS A 250 -18.75 -14.82 -17.77
C HIS A 250 -17.28 -14.38 -17.91
N LEU A 251 -16.70 -13.78 -16.87
CA LEU A 251 -15.31 -13.33 -16.87
C LEU A 251 -14.31 -14.50 -16.86
N ASP A 252 -14.60 -15.58 -16.14
CA ASP A 252 -13.80 -16.82 -16.15
C ASP A 252 -13.74 -17.44 -17.56
N GLU A 253 -14.88 -17.47 -18.27
CA GLU A 253 -14.96 -17.98 -19.64
C GLU A 253 -14.12 -17.14 -20.61
N GLN A 254 -14.13 -15.80 -20.46
CA GLN A 254 -13.31 -14.90 -21.27
C GLN A 254 -11.81 -15.01 -20.95
N ALA A 255 -11.45 -15.14 -19.67
CA ALA A 255 -10.06 -15.21 -19.23
C ALA A 255 -9.43 -16.60 -19.46
N GLY A 256 -10.24 -17.64 -19.66
CA GLY A 256 -9.77 -19.04 -19.78
C GLY A 256 -9.26 -19.64 -18.46
N GLN A 257 -9.37 -18.91 -17.35
CA GLN A 257 -8.95 -19.31 -16.01
C GLN A 257 -9.80 -18.57 -14.95
N ARG A 258 -9.74 -19.02 -13.70
CA ARG A 258 -10.45 -18.38 -12.58
C ARG A 258 -9.90 -16.98 -12.34
N ILE A 259 -10.77 -15.97 -12.36
CA ILE A 259 -10.38 -14.57 -12.11
C ILE A 259 -10.15 -14.29 -10.62
N ASP A 260 -9.21 -13.36 -10.33
CA ASP A 260 -9.04 -12.75 -9.00
C ASP A 260 -9.63 -11.33 -9.05
N TRP A 261 -10.73 -11.10 -8.31
CA TRP A 261 -11.39 -9.80 -8.19
C TRP A 261 -10.43 -8.68 -7.74
N TYR A 262 -9.39 -9.03 -6.99
CA TYR A 262 -8.39 -8.09 -6.47
C TYR A 262 -7.14 -7.99 -7.36
N SER A 263 -7.16 -8.56 -8.57
CA SER A 263 -6.13 -8.31 -9.58
C SER A 263 -6.14 -6.84 -10.02
N ARG A 264 -4.96 -6.26 -10.31
CA ARG A 264 -4.81 -4.84 -10.68
C ARG A 264 -5.75 -4.44 -11.83
N GLN A 265 -5.92 -5.34 -12.81
CA GLN A 265 -6.77 -5.14 -13.99
C GLN A 265 -8.25 -5.01 -13.62
N LEU A 266 -8.78 -5.95 -12.82
CA LEU A 266 -10.21 -5.92 -12.47
C LEU A 266 -10.51 -4.84 -11.43
N VAL A 267 -9.63 -4.62 -10.45
CA VAL A 267 -9.78 -3.54 -9.45
C VAL A 267 -9.95 -2.20 -10.15
N SER A 268 -9.16 -1.90 -11.19
CA SER A 268 -9.30 -0.62 -11.93
C SER A 268 -10.65 -0.43 -12.64
N GLN A 269 -11.40 -1.52 -12.87
CA GLN A 269 -12.67 -1.50 -13.60
C GLN A 269 -13.88 -1.42 -12.66
N TRP A 270 -13.89 -2.19 -11.57
CA TRP A 270 -14.99 -2.14 -10.60
C TRP A 270 -14.83 -1.11 -9.52
N ARG A 271 -13.59 -0.86 -9.10
CA ARG A 271 -13.30 0.23 -8.19
C ARG A 271 -13.31 1.49 -9.01
N LYS A 272 -14.41 2.24 -8.90
CA LYS A 272 -14.41 3.63 -9.32
C LYS A 272 -13.39 4.34 -8.43
N VAL A 273 -12.14 4.41 -8.90
CA VAL A 273 -11.24 5.50 -8.53
C VAL A 273 -12.11 6.73 -8.58
N GLY A 274 -12.20 7.49 -7.48
CA GLY A 274 -13.03 8.68 -7.42
C GLY A 274 -12.85 9.46 -8.72
N ASP A 275 -13.90 9.46 -9.54
CA ASP A 275 -13.93 10.14 -10.83
C ASP A 275 -13.45 11.58 -10.58
N PRO A 276 -12.56 12.18 -11.39
CA PRO A 276 -12.22 13.61 -11.31
C PRO A 276 -13.42 14.55 -11.61
N GLY A 277 -14.66 14.10 -11.43
CA GLY A 277 -15.89 14.83 -11.69
C GLY A 277 -16.40 15.58 -10.46
N ARG A 278 -16.45 16.92 -10.60
CA ARG A 278 -17.20 17.90 -9.77
C ARG A 278 -16.83 17.92 -8.27
N ARG A 279 -16.17 18.99 -7.80
CA ARG A 279 -15.92 19.22 -6.36
C ARG A 279 -17.09 19.97 -5.72
N ALA A 280 -17.16 19.96 -4.39
CA ALA A 280 -18.17 20.71 -3.63
C ALA A 280 -17.54 21.63 -2.59
N TRP A 281 -17.97 22.89 -2.57
CA TRP A 281 -17.39 23.95 -1.74
C TRP A 281 -18.45 24.63 -0.87
N LEU A 282 -18.20 24.68 0.44
CA LEU A 282 -19.02 25.45 1.39
C LEU A 282 -18.41 26.84 1.58
N LEU A 283 -19.22 27.87 1.34
CA LEU A 283 -18.83 29.27 1.35
C LEU A 283 -19.50 30.02 2.49
N ARG A 284 -18.72 30.85 3.19
CA ARG A 284 -19.17 31.75 4.27
C ARG A 284 -18.52 33.13 4.13
N THR A 285 -19.11 34.14 4.74
CA THR A 285 -18.57 35.51 4.79
C THR A 285 -18.04 35.81 6.21
N HIS A 286 -16.96 36.59 6.31
CA HIS A 286 -16.38 36.99 7.61
C HIS A 286 -17.25 37.95 8.40
N SER A 287 -17.94 38.84 7.70
CA SER A 287 -18.87 39.82 8.25
C SER A 287 -20.29 39.44 7.87
N ASP A 288 -21.17 39.44 8.86
CA ASP A 288 -22.55 38.93 8.81
C ASP A 288 -23.47 39.87 8.01
N HIS A 289 -23.20 40.03 6.72
CA HIS A 289 -23.92 40.90 5.81
C HIS A 289 -25.02 40.12 5.09
N ALA A 290 -26.22 40.07 5.68
CA ALA A 290 -27.39 39.44 5.06
C ALA A 290 -27.70 39.97 3.64
N ASP A 291 -27.40 41.25 3.38
CA ASP A 291 -27.58 41.88 2.07
C ASP A 291 -26.64 41.31 0.99
N LEU A 292 -25.44 40.86 1.38
CA LEU A 292 -24.43 40.29 0.48
C LEU A 292 -24.81 38.88 0.00
N LEU A 293 -25.29 38.03 0.92
CA LEU A 293 -25.80 36.69 0.59
C LEU A 293 -27.09 36.75 -0.23
N THR A 294 -27.88 37.82 -0.05
CA THR A 294 -29.05 38.11 -0.88
C THR A 294 -28.64 38.56 -2.29
N ALA A 295 -27.57 39.35 -2.40
CA ALA A 295 -26.99 39.77 -3.68
C ALA A 295 -26.30 38.63 -4.45
N TRP A 296 -25.68 37.65 -3.77
CA TRP A 296 -25.11 36.45 -4.40
C TRP A 296 -26.16 35.68 -5.19
N HIS A 297 -27.35 35.55 -4.61
CA HIS A 297 -28.48 34.90 -5.26
C HIS A 297 -29.06 35.74 -6.40
N GLY A 298 -29.34 37.03 -6.16
CA GLY A 298 -29.97 37.89 -7.16
C GLY A 298 -29.11 38.20 -8.38
N GLU A 299 -27.78 38.13 -8.24
CA GLU A 299 -26.82 38.45 -9.31
C GLU A 299 -26.01 37.24 -9.82
N GLU A 300 -26.40 36.01 -9.45
CA GLU A 300 -25.75 34.76 -9.89
C GLU A 300 -24.21 34.77 -9.73
N LYS A 301 -23.76 35.13 -8.52
CA LYS A 301 -22.33 35.27 -8.21
C LYS A 301 -21.98 34.84 -6.79
N VAL A 302 -20.71 34.53 -6.58
CA VAL A 302 -20.08 34.40 -5.26
C VAL A 302 -18.92 35.38 -5.18
N THR A 303 -18.70 35.97 -4.00
CA THR A 303 -17.56 36.87 -3.77
C THR A 303 -16.74 36.49 -2.55
N LEU A 304 -15.42 36.64 -2.62
CA LEU A 304 -14.50 36.56 -1.49
C LEU A 304 -13.92 37.95 -1.23
N ASP A 305 -14.00 38.44 0.01
CA ASP A 305 -13.44 39.74 0.39
C ASP A 305 -11.91 39.66 0.44
N VAL A 306 -11.23 40.47 -0.38
CA VAL A 306 -9.77 40.51 -0.49
C VAL A 306 -9.22 41.94 -0.56
N GLU A 307 -9.70 42.81 0.33
CA GLU A 307 -9.45 44.26 0.29
C GLU A 307 -7.98 44.70 0.24
N HIS A 308 -7.07 43.90 0.81
CA HIS A 308 -5.65 44.24 0.90
C HIS A 308 -4.77 43.40 -0.04
N LEU A 309 -5.31 42.34 -0.64
CA LEU A 309 -4.54 41.42 -1.46
C LEU A 309 -4.13 42.08 -2.77
N ARG A 310 -2.86 42.00 -3.13
CA ARG A 310 -2.40 42.31 -4.48
C ARG A 310 -3.10 41.41 -5.52
N THR A 311 -3.24 41.89 -6.75
CA THR A 311 -3.80 41.07 -7.84
C THR A 311 -2.89 39.87 -8.11
N LEU A 312 -3.47 38.67 -8.12
CA LEU A 312 -2.78 37.41 -8.42
C LEU A 312 -3.47 36.76 -9.62
N ASP A 313 -2.69 36.17 -10.52
CA ASP A 313 -3.26 35.46 -11.67
C ASP A 313 -4.05 34.21 -11.22
N PRO A 314 -5.12 33.80 -11.94
CA PRO A 314 -5.76 32.51 -11.70
C PRO A 314 -4.76 31.36 -11.86
N GLY A 315 -4.85 30.33 -11.01
CA GLY A 315 -3.94 29.18 -11.05
C GLY A 315 -2.60 29.35 -10.33
N VAL A 316 -2.41 30.42 -9.54
CA VAL A 316 -1.21 30.65 -8.74
C VAL A 316 -0.96 29.56 -7.68
N THR A 317 0.31 29.33 -7.37
CA THR A 317 0.72 28.31 -6.37
C THR A 317 0.38 28.74 -4.94
N ALA A 318 0.19 27.76 -4.05
CA ALA A 318 -0.12 28.01 -2.64
C ALA A 318 0.96 28.87 -1.95
N GLY A 319 2.24 28.69 -2.31
CA GLY A 319 3.34 29.49 -1.77
C GLY A 319 3.31 30.96 -2.18
N LEU A 320 2.88 31.26 -3.40
CA LEU A 320 2.73 32.64 -3.87
C LEU A 320 1.53 33.33 -3.17
N VAL A 321 0.43 32.60 -3.00
CA VAL A 321 -0.74 33.07 -2.22
C VAL A 321 -0.35 33.29 -0.75
N GLN A 322 0.41 32.36 -0.17
CA GLN A 322 0.90 32.47 1.21
C GLN A 322 1.77 33.71 1.40
N HIS A 323 2.74 33.94 0.51
CA HIS A 323 3.59 35.12 0.55
C HIS A 323 2.76 36.41 0.39
N ALA A 324 1.84 36.45 -0.58
CA ALA A 324 0.98 37.61 -0.78
C ALA A 324 0.11 37.90 0.45
N VAL A 325 -0.53 36.88 1.04
CA VAL A 325 -1.38 37.05 2.23
C VAL A 325 -0.56 37.41 3.47
N ASP A 326 0.61 36.80 3.68
CA ASP A 326 1.49 37.13 4.81
C ASP A 326 2.07 38.56 4.70
N GLU A 327 2.28 39.05 3.48
CA GLU A 327 2.74 40.43 3.27
C GLU A 327 1.61 41.46 3.36
N ASP A 328 0.47 41.18 2.75
CA ASP A 328 -0.60 42.15 2.53
C ASP A 328 -1.60 42.18 3.71
N TYR A 329 -1.70 41.10 4.50
CA TYR A 329 -2.56 40.98 5.67
C TYR A 329 -1.82 40.91 7.00
N LYS A 330 -0.67 41.59 7.13
CA LYS A 330 0.11 41.65 8.39
C LYS A 330 -0.67 42.13 9.62
N HIS A 331 -1.78 42.83 9.40
CA HIS A 331 -2.66 43.35 10.45
C HIS A 331 -3.64 42.30 11.01
N LEU A 332 -3.86 41.17 10.31
CA LEU A 332 -4.74 40.08 10.75
C LEU A 332 -4.03 39.12 11.73
N GLY A 333 -4.82 38.51 12.62
CA GLY A 333 -4.35 37.46 13.50
C GLY A 333 -3.82 36.23 12.74
N TYR A 334 -3.01 35.40 13.39
CA TYR A 334 -2.44 34.21 12.74
C TYR A 334 -3.50 33.26 12.17
N VAL A 335 -4.55 32.96 12.95
CA VAL A 335 -5.65 32.08 12.52
C VAL A 335 -6.42 32.67 11.34
N GLU A 336 -6.75 33.96 11.39
CA GLU A 336 -7.45 34.66 10.31
C GLU A 336 -6.63 34.72 9.03
N ARG A 337 -5.29 34.84 9.14
CA ARG A 337 -4.38 34.77 7.99
C ARG A 337 -4.35 33.38 7.37
N GLU A 338 -4.28 32.32 8.16
CA GLU A 338 -4.31 30.94 7.65
C GLU A 338 -5.64 30.60 6.96
N ASP A 339 -6.77 31.05 7.52
CA ASP A 339 -8.08 30.90 6.91
C ASP A 339 -8.17 31.68 5.58
N THR A 340 -7.64 32.91 5.55
CA THR A 340 -7.60 33.74 4.33
C THR A 340 -6.72 33.12 3.25
N LYS A 341 -5.55 32.55 3.61
CA LYS A 341 -4.67 31.83 2.68
C LYS A 341 -5.40 30.67 2.02
N THR A 342 -6.03 29.85 2.84
CA THR A 342 -6.77 28.66 2.38
C THR A 342 -7.93 29.07 1.47
N ALA A 343 -8.67 30.11 1.85
CA ALA A 343 -9.79 30.63 1.07
C ALA A 343 -9.37 31.21 -0.28
N VAL A 344 -8.35 32.06 -0.30
CA VAL A 344 -7.84 32.70 -1.53
C VAL A 344 -7.26 31.66 -2.49
N PHE A 345 -6.47 30.71 -1.98
CA PHE A 345 -5.90 29.64 -2.80
C PHE A 345 -6.99 28.73 -3.38
N ALA A 346 -7.98 28.34 -2.55
CA ALA A 346 -9.10 27.54 -3.02
C ALA A 346 -9.90 28.27 -4.11
N PHE A 347 -10.15 29.58 -3.94
CA PHE A 347 -10.94 30.39 -4.86
C PHE A 347 -10.21 30.72 -6.18
N LEU A 348 -8.89 30.92 -6.16
CA LEU A 348 -8.09 31.28 -7.35
C LEU A 348 -7.61 30.07 -8.16
N THR A 349 -7.34 28.94 -7.49
CA THR A 349 -6.56 27.84 -8.10
C THR A 349 -7.29 26.51 -8.07
N VAL A 350 -8.05 26.23 -7.00
CA VAL A 350 -8.57 24.89 -6.75
C VAL A 350 -10.01 24.70 -7.24
N MET A 351 -10.84 25.74 -7.14
CA MET A 351 -12.22 25.77 -7.63
C MET A 351 -12.26 25.91 -9.15
N LYS A 352 -13.05 25.09 -9.85
CA LYS A 352 -13.15 25.11 -11.32
C LYS A 352 -14.59 25.32 -11.81
N PRO A 353 -14.79 25.82 -13.04
CA PRO A 353 -16.10 25.75 -13.70
C PRO A 353 -16.63 24.31 -13.69
N GLY A 354 -17.91 24.16 -13.38
CA GLY A 354 -18.56 22.89 -13.12
C GLY A 354 -18.65 22.53 -11.63
N ASP A 355 -17.82 23.04 -10.73
CA ASP A 355 -17.90 22.69 -9.30
C ASP A 355 -19.24 23.11 -8.65
N LEU A 356 -19.65 22.38 -7.61
CA LEU A 356 -20.80 22.73 -6.77
C LEU A 356 -20.37 23.67 -5.64
N VAL A 357 -21.20 24.67 -5.39
CA VAL A 357 -21.05 25.60 -4.28
C VAL A 357 -22.30 25.62 -3.44
N LEU A 358 -22.13 25.81 -2.13
CA LEU A 358 -23.24 26.00 -1.21
C LEU A 358 -22.93 27.06 -0.18
N TYR A 359 -23.98 27.72 0.28
CA TYR A 359 -23.94 28.63 1.42
C TYR A 359 -25.16 28.42 2.31
N GLN A 360 -25.05 28.85 3.56
CA GLN A 360 -26.12 28.78 4.54
C GLN A 360 -26.57 30.19 4.93
N HIS A 361 -27.88 30.46 4.87
CA HIS A 361 -28.46 31.71 5.32
C HIS A 361 -29.83 31.46 5.98
N ALA A 362 -30.07 32.07 7.15
CA ALA A 362 -31.33 31.97 7.90
C ALA A 362 -31.87 30.53 8.11
N GLY A 363 -30.98 29.55 8.33
CA GLY A 363 -31.36 28.14 8.53
C GLY A 363 -31.69 27.35 7.25
N THR A 364 -31.49 27.96 6.09
CA THR A 364 -31.64 27.34 4.77
C THR A 364 -30.29 27.21 4.10
N VAL A 365 -30.04 26.06 3.47
CA VAL A 365 -28.85 25.77 2.66
C VAL A 365 -29.25 25.83 1.19
N ARG A 366 -28.44 26.54 0.40
CA ARG A 366 -28.66 26.67 -1.04
C ARG A 366 -27.50 26.11 -1.82
N LEU A 367 -27.81 25.54 -2.98
CA LEU A 367 -26.87 24.89 -3.90
C LEU A 367 -26.75 25.71 -5.17
N GLY A 368 -25.55 25.76 -5.74
CA GLY A 368 -25.28 26.39 -7.03
C GLY A 368 -24.13 25.71 -7.76
N GLY A 369 -23.99 25.99 -9.05
CA GLY A 369 -22.90 25.52 -9.91
C GLY A 369 -22.03 26.67 -10.38
N VAL A 370 -20.70 26.50 -10.34
CA VAL A 370 -19.72 27.50 -10.81
C VAL A 370 -19.69 27.51 -12.33
N LEU A 371 -19.87 28.68 -12.96
CA LEU A 371 -19.94 28.83 -14.41
C LEU A 371 -18.68 29.43 -15.05
N GLY A 372 -17.75 29.98 -14.27
CA GLY A 372 -16.61 30.70 -14.85
C GLY A 372 -15.41 30.87 -13.92
N GLU A 373 -14.35 31.42 -14.53
CA GLU A 373 -13.07 31.74 -13.89
C GLU A 373 -13.18 32.89 -12.88
N PRO A 374 -12.25 33.01 -11.92
CA PRO A 374 -12.27 34.08 -10.93
C PRO A 374 -11.89 35.42 -11.56
N GLU A 375 -12.67 36.45 -11.27
CA GLU A 375 -12.44 37.83 -11.71
C GLU A 375 -12.21 38.75 -10.50
N TYR A 376 -11.32 39.72 -10.64
CA TYR A 376 -11.18 40.82 -9.68
C TYR A 376 -12.19 41.92 -10.00
N ASN A 377 -12.79 42.53 -8.98
CA ASN A 377 -13.59 43.74 -9.17
C ASN A 377 -12.70 44.96 -9.48
N ASP A 378 -13.23 46.00 -10.14
CA ASP A 378 -12.46 47.17 -10.62
C ASP A 378 -11.66 47.90 -9.51
N ASP A 379 -12.09 47.80 -8.26
CA ASP A 379 -11.42 48.37 -7.09
C ASP A 379 -10.52 47.37 -6.31
N ASN A 380 -10.29 46.15 -6.83
CA ASN A 380 -9.56 45.04 -6.17
C ASN A 380 -10.08 44.61 -4.79
N ARG A 381 -11.23 45.12 -4.35
CA ARG A 381 -11.78 44.84 -3.01
C ARG A 381 -12.34 43.42 -2.82
N ARG A 382 -12.74 42.78 -3.92
CA ARG A 382 -13.41 41.48 -3.92
C ARG A 382 -13.02 40.64 -5.12
N LEU A 383 -12.80 39.35 -4.87
CA LEU A 383 -12.72 38.29 -5.87
C LEU A 383 -14.13 37.79 -6.16
N ARG A 384 -14.51 37.63 -7.42
CA ARG A 384 -15.84 37.16 -7.81
C ARG A 384 -15.76 35.95 -8.75
N ARG A 385 -16.75 35.05 -8.64
CA ARG A 385 -17.00 33.98 -9.61
C ARG A 385 -18.47 33.98 -9.98
N LYS A 386 -18.77 33.72 -11.26
CA LYS A 386 -20.13 33.54 -11.75
C LYS A 386 -20.65 32.16 -11.32
N VAL A 387 -21.84 32.12 -10.75
CA VAL A 387 -22.46 30.92 -10.17
C VAL A 387 -23.95 30.92 -10.48
N ARG A 388 -24.47 29.83 -11.04
CA ARG A 388 -25.91 29.62 -11.18
C ARG A 388 -26.46 28.99 -9.90
N TRP A 389 -27.39 29.67 -9.23
CA TRP A 389 -28.06 29.12 -8.04
C TRP A 389 -29.31 28.33 -8.44
N PHE A 390 -29.58 27.25 -7.70
CA PHE A 390 -30.81 26.48 -7.84
C PHE A 390 -31.86 26.98 -6.84
N ASP A 391 -33.12 27.13 -7.27
CA ASP A 391 -34.19 27.80 -6.51
C ASP A 391 -34.67 27.02 -5.26
N ASP A 392 -34.39 25.73 -5.17
CA ASP A 392 -34.80 24.88 -4.05
C ASP A 392 -33.89 25.05 -2.82
N GLY A 393 -34.32 25.91 -1.89
CA GLY A 393 -33.69 26.03 -0.58
C GLY A 393 -34.00 24.82 0.31
N HIS A 394 -32.99 24.10 0.79
CA HIS A 394 -33.17 22.99 1.71
C HIS A 394 -33.03 23.45 3.16
N THR A 395 -33.93 23.00 4.05
CA THR A 395 -33.76 23.26 5.49
C THR A 395 -32.63 22.39 6.04
N THR A 396 -31.84 22.90 7.00
CA THR A 396 -30.72 22.14 7.57
C THR A 396 -31.15 20.77 8.13
N THR A 397 -32.38 20.65 8.61
CA THR A 397 -32.96 19.41 9.15
C THR A 397 -33.39 18.40 8.07
N SER A 398 -33.62 18.82 6.83
CA SER A 398 -34.00 17.93 5.73
C SER A 398 -32.79 17.31 5.01
N LEU A 399 -31.58 17.80 5.25
CA LEU A 399 -30.35 17.27 4.65
C LEU A 399 -29.87 15.98 5.35
N PRO A 400 -29.19 15.06 4.64
CA PRO A 400 -28.60 13.88 5.26
C PRO A 400 -27.65 14.21 6.42
N ARG A 401 -27.62 13.37 7.46
CA ARG A 401 -26.81 13.61 8.68
C ARG A 401 -25.31 13.81 8.41
N HIS A 402 -24.77 13.16 7.38
CA HIS A 402 -23.36 13.31 6.99
C HIS A 402 -23.09 14.67 6.32
N VAL A 403 -24.06 15.27 5.61
CA VAL A 403 -23.99 16.64 5.07
C VAL A 403 -24.08 17.66 6.21
N GLN A 404 -25.00 17.47 7.16
CA GLN A 404 -25.16 18.37 8.31
C GLN A 404 -23.88 18.52 9.14
N ARG A 405 -23.10 17.43 9.30
CA ARG A 405 -21.81 17.46 10.01
C ARG A 405 -20.77 18.32 9.28
N GLN A 406 -20.76 18.30 7.95
CA GLN A 406 -19.82 19.11 7.15
C GLN A 406 -20.17 20.60 7.18
N LEU A 407 -21.46 20.94 7.30
CA LEU A 407 -21.91 22.33 7.45
C LEU A 407 -21.43 22.99 8.75
N ALA A 408 -21.01 22.20 9.76
CA ALA A 408 -20.50 22.70 11.03
C ALA A 408 -18.97 22.95 11.03
N THR A 409 -18.25 22.54 9.97
CA THR A 409 -16.79 22.68 9.88
C THR A 409 -16.40 24.16 9.81
N PRO A 410 -15.52 24.70 10.68
CA PRO A 410 -15.13 26.11 10.66
C PRO A 410 -14.32 26.46 9.39
N GLY A 411 -14.43 27.71 8.92
CA GLY A 411 -13.74 28.20 7.72
C GLY A 411 -14.62 29.00 6.77
N ILE A 412 -13.97 29.76 5.87
CA ILE A 412 -14.61 30.67 4.89
C ILE A 412 -14.93 29.92 3.60
N VAL A 413 -13.97 29.15 3.09
CA VAL A 413 -14.10 28.25 1.93
C VAL A 413 -13.68 26.87 2.39
N VAL A 414 -14.63 25.95 2.50
CA VAL A 414 -14.41 24.60 3.03
C VAL A 414 -14.67 23.57 1.94
N ASP A 415 -13.70 22.68 1.71
CA ASP A 415 -13.87 21.54 0.81
C ASP A 415 -14.79 20.49 1.45
N VAL A 416 -15.95 20.28 0.83
CA VAL A 416 -16.95 19.28 1.25
C VAL A 416 -17.19 18.23 0.15
N THR A 417 -16.20 18.00 -0.71
CA THR A 417 -16.26 17.02 -1.82
C THR A 417 -16.65 15.61 -1.36
N ARG A 418 -16.34 15.25 -0.11
CA ARG A 418 -16.75 13.97 0.50
C ARG A 418 -18.27 13.74 0.51
N VAL A 419 -19.07 14.79 0.40
CA VAL A 419 -20.54 14.69 0.36
C VAL A 419 -21.12 15.11 -0.99
N VAL A 420 -20.29 15.25 -2.03
CA VAL A 420 -20.72 15.77 -3.35
C VAL A 420 -21.85 14.93 -3.96
N GLN A 421 -21.79 13.61 -3.86
CA GLN A 421 -22.86 12.72 -4.36
C GLN A 421 -24.19 12.93 -3.63
N ALA A 422 -24.15 13.16 -2.32
CA ALA A 422 -25.34 13.45 -1.53
C ALA A 422 -25.92 14.85 -1.84
N LEU A 423 -25.08 15.80 -2.26
CA LEU A 423 -25.51 17.12 -2.71
C LEU A 423 -26.06 17.08 -4.15
N GLN A 424 -25.46 16.26 -5.03
CA GLN A 424 -25.93 16.04 -6.40
C GLN A 424 -27.32 15.41 -6.42
N ALA A 425 -27.60 14.45 -5.54
CA ALA A 425 -28.92 13.83 -5.41
C ALA A 425 -30.04 14.80 -5.00
N LEU A 426 -29.69 16.02 -4.56
CA LEU A 426 -30.62 17.08 -4.18
C LEU A 426 -30.84 18.11 -5.29
N LEU A 427 -30.10 18.01 -6.41
CA LEU A 427 -30.23 18.93 -7.55
C LEU A 427 -31.45 18.56 -8.42
N PRO A 428 -32.18 19.55 -8.98
CA PRO A 428 -33.25 19.29 -9.93
C PRO A 428 -32.70 18.70 -11.24
N ALA A 429 -33.48 17.83 -11.90
CA ALA A 429 -33.08 17.07 -13.09
C ALA A 429 -32.64 17.93 -14.30
N GLU A 430 -32.89 19.23 -14.28
CA GLU A 430 -32.46 20.20 -15.30
C GLU A 430 -30.99 20.69 -15.10
N ALA A 431 -30.33 20.29 -14.01
CA ALA A 431 -28.95 20.66 -13.67
C ALA A 431 -27.86 19.75 -14.28
N GLU A 432 -28.25 18.67 -14.96
CA GLU A 432 -27.32 17.68 -15.55
C GLU A 432 -26.89 17.99 -16.99
N THR A 433 -27.47 19.00 -17.63
CA THR A 433 -27.06 19.43 -18.98
C THR A 433 -26.17 20.65 -18.90
N GLU A 434 -24.86 20.49 -19.11
CA GLU A 434 -23.97 21.59 -19.51
C GLU A 434 -23.72 21.59 -21.03
N PRO A 435 -23.43 22.76 -21.62
CA PRO A 435 -23.56 23.03 -23.05
C PRO A 435 -22.26 22.78 -23.83
N ASP A 436 -22.39 22.17 -25.00
CA ASP A 436 -21.38 22.18 -26.06
C ASP A 436 -21.10 23.60 -26.55
N GLY A 437 -19.82 23.91 -26.82
CA GLY A 437 -19.38 25.20 -27.36
C GLY A 437 -17.92 25.27 -27.81
N ASP A 438 -17.65 24.67 -28.97
CA ASP A 438 -16.68 24.99 -30.05
C ASP A 438 -15.25 25.56 -29.77
N THR A 439 -14.28 24.69 -30.10
CA THR A 439 -13.10 24.81 -31.02
C THR A 439 -12.32 26.14 -31.19
N GLU A 440 -11.00 26.11 -30.94
CA GLU A 440 -9.94 26.42 -31.95
C GLU A 440 -8.50 26.24 -31.40
N GLY A 441 -7.60 25.67 -32.22
CA GLY A 441 -6.14 25.76 -32.03
C GLY A 441 -5.37 24.44 -31.86
N ALA A 442 -5.36 23.58 -32.87
CA ALA A 442 -4.49 22.40 -32.90
C ALA A 442 -3.00 22.79 -33.01
N VAL A 443 -2.27 22.74 -31.90
CA VAL A 443 -0.81 22.60 -31.90
C VAL A 443 -0.52 21.11 -31.91
N VAL A 444 0.24 20.65 -32.91
CA VAL A 444 0.70 19.27 -33.01
C VAL A 444 1.64 18.98 -31.83
N VAL A 445 1.10 18.40 -30.76
CA VAL A 445 1.89 17.79 -29.70
C VAL A 445 2.24 16.38 -30.17
N LEU A 446 3.52 16.16 -30.47
CA LEU A 446 4.08 14.82 -30.65
C LEU A 446 3.73 13.98 -29.41
N PRO A 447 3.43 12.68 -29.55
CA PRO A 447 2.98 11.87 -28.43
C PRO A 447 4.05 11.89 -27.33
N VAL A 448 3.65 12.34 -26.14
CA VAL A 448 4.46 12.26 -24.93
C VAL A 448 4.60 10.77 -24.61
N GLN A 449 5.82 10.23 -24.70
CA GLN A 449 6.11 8.94 -24.08
C GLN A 449 6.04 9.15 -22.56
N GLU A 450 5.05 8.52 -21.92
CA GLU A 450 5.02 8.39 -20.47
C GLU A 450 6.00 7.29 -20.07
N GLY A 451 7.05 7.66 -19.34
CA GLY A 451 7.94 6.74 -18.64
C GLY A 451 9.44 7.02 -18.79
N PHE A 452 10.28 6.18 -18.19
CA PHE A 452 11.73 6.25 -18.39
C PHE A 452 12.09 6.01 -19.86
N ARG A 453 13.19 6.64 -20.31
CA ARG A 453 13.75 6.29 -21.62
C ARG A 453 14.31 4.87 -21.54
N PRO A 454 14.07 4.00 -22.53
CA PRO A 454 14.70 2.69 -22.59
C PRO A 454 16.22 2.80 -22.53
N LEU A 455 16.87 1.92 -21.79
CA LEU A 455 18.33 1.86 -21.70
C LEU A 455 18.92 1.45 -23.04
N THR A 456 20.11 1.97 -23.34
CA THR A 456 20.82 1.68 -24.58
C THR A 456 21.82 0.54 -24.41
N GLN A 457 22.11 -0.17 -25.51
CA GLN A 457 23.18 -1.17 -25.53
C GLN A 457 24.55 -0.54 -25.18
N GLU A 458 24.75 0.73 -25.54
CA GLU A 458 25.97 1.49 -25.21
C GLU A 458 26.11 1.69 -23.70
N PHE A 459 25.03 2.06 -23.01
CA PHE A 459 24.99 2.16 -21.55
C PHE A 459 25.31 0.82 -20.88
N ALA A 460 24.65 -0.27 -21.32
CA ALA A 460 24.91 -1.61 -20.78
C ALA A 460 26.37 -2.04 -20.97
N ALA A 461 26.94 -1.78 -22.16
CA ALA A 461 28.34 -2.05 -22.47
C ALA A 461 29.30 -1.23 -21.58
N SER A 462 28.97 0.01 -21.25
CA SER A 462 29.78 0.87 -20.35
C SER A 462 29.88 0.32 -18.93
N LEU A 463 28.85 -0.39 -18.46
CA LEU A 463 28.82 -1.06 -17.17
C LEU A 463 29.37 -2.48 -17.22
N HIS A 464 29.69 -2.98 -18.42
CA HIS A 464 30.08 -4.37 -18.69
C HIS A 464 29.02 -5.38 -18.19
N MET A 465 27.75 -5.05 -18.38
CA MET A 465 26.59 -5.86 -18.01
C MET A 465 25.68 -6.05 -19.22
N GLU A 466 24.81 -7.05 -19.19
CA GLU A 466 23.83 -7.28 -20.26
C GLU A 466 22.67 -6.28 -20.16
N LEU A 467 22.08 -5.93 -21.31
CA LEU A 467 21.01 -4.93 -21.38
C LEU A 467 19.70 -5.40 -20.73
N GLU A 468 19.28 -6.64 -21.02
CA GLU A 468 17.98 -7.17 -20.57
C GLU A 468 17.84 -7.12 -19.03
N PRO A 469 18.79 -7.59 -18.21
CA PRO A 469 18.70 -7.49 -16.76
C PRO A 469 18.76 -6.05 -16.24
N LEU A 470 19.49 -5.16 -16.92
CA LEU A 470 19.55 -3.74 -16.54
C LEU A 470 18.22 -3.04 -16.84
N GLN A 471 17.57 -3.37 -17.95
CA GLN A 471 16.25 -2.87 -18.30
C GLN A 471 15.21 -3.35 -17.31
N GLU A 472 15.25 -4.62 -16.90
CA GLU A 472 14.36 -5.15 -15.84
C GLU A 472 14.50 -4.37 -14.52
N ILE A 473 15.73 -4.00 -14.13
CA ILE A 473 15.97 -3.17 -12.94
C ILE A 473 15.35 -1.77 -13.11
N ALA A 474 15.48 -1.17 -14.29
CA ALA A 474 14.90 0.14 -14.59
C ALA A 474 13.36 0.10 -14.57
N ASP A 475 12.76 -0.93 -15.17
CA ASP A 475 11.32 -1.14 -15.20
C ASP A 475 10.77 -1.37 -13.78
N LEU A 476 11.47 -2.18 -12.96
CA LEU A 476 11.09 -2.39 -11.57
C LEU A 476 11.19 -1.12 -10.72
N LEU A 477 12.20 -0.28 -10.97
CA LEU A 477 12.34 1.01 -10.32
C LEU A 477 11.25 1.98 -10.77
N GLU A 478 10.87 1.92 -12.04
CA GLU A 478 9.74 2.67 -12.55
C GLU A 478 8.46 2.23 -11.84
N GLU A 479 8.10 0.96 -11.90
CA GLU A 479 6.84 0.46 -11.33
C GLU A 479 6.72 0.66 -9.82
N ASN A 480 7.80 0.41 -9.07
CA ASN A 480 7.75 0.37 -7.61
C ASN A 480 8.27 1.64 -6.94
N ARG A 481 8.89 2.55 -7.70
CA ARG A 481 9.53 3.80 -7.24
C ARG A 481 10.66 3.65 -6.22
N GLN A 482 10.85 2.46 -5.65
CA GLN A 482 11.93 2.18 -4.71
C GLN A 482 12.46 0.74 -4.82
N LEU A 483 13.79 0.63 -4.80
CA LEU A 483 14.49 -0.64 -4.98
C LEU A 483 15.69 -0.75 -4.02
N VAL A 484 16.11 -1.97 -3.69
CA VAL A 484 17.33 -2.27 -2.93
C VAL A 484 18.21 -3.21 -3.72
N LEU A 485 19.41 -2.74 -4.07
CA LEU A 485 20.49 -3.56 -4.59
C LEU A 485 21.21 -4.19 -3.42
N TYR A 486 21.16 -5.51 -3.30
CA TYR A 486 21.83 -6.23 -2.22
C TYR A 486 22.77 -7.31 -2.75
N GLY A 487 23.77 -7.69 -1.95
CA GLY A 487 24.65 -8.79 -2.28
C GLY A 487 26.04 -8.66 -1.67
N PRO A 488 26.97 -9.55 -2.04
CA PRO A 488 28.31 -9.58 -1.47
C PRO A 488 29.13 -8.30 -1.76
N PRO A 489 30.19 -8.02 -0.98
CA PRO A 489 31.02 -6.84 -1.19
C PRO A 489 31.73 -6.88 -2.55
N GLY A 490 31.85 -5.72 -3.18
CA GLY A 490 32.57 -5.55 -4.45
C GLY A 490 31.78 -5.95 -5.72
N THR A 491 30.47 -6.16 -5.62
CA THR A 491 29.59 -6.43 -6.77
C THR A 491 29.12 -5.18 -7.53
N GLY A 492 29.57 -3.99 -7.11
CA GLY A 492 29.29 -2.75 -7.82
C GLY A 492 27.92 -2.14 -7.55
N LYS A 493 27.21 -2.52 -6.47
CA LYS A 493 25.88 -1.98 -6.10
C LYS A 493 25.79 -0.46 -6.15
N THR A 494 26.67 0.23 -5.42
CA THR A 494 26.72 1.70 -5.38
C THR A 494 27.13 2.30 -6.73
N TYR A 495 27.95 1.60 -7.50
CA TYR A 495 28.36 2.03 -8.84
C TYR A 495 27.18 1.96 -9.82
N LEU A 496 26.48 0.83 -9.84
CA LEU A 496 25.28 0.61 -10.66
C LEU A 496 24.18 1.62 -10.29
N ALA A 497 23.87 1.78 -8.99
CA ALA A 497 22.85 2.72 -8.53
C ALA A 497 23.08 4.15 -9.06
N LYS A 498 24.34 4.63 -9.02
CA LYS A 498 24.71 5.97 -9.49
C LYS A 498 24.56 6.12 -10.99
N HIS A 499 25.10 5.19 -11.76
CA HIS A 499 25.11 5.29 -13.22
C HIS A 499 23.70 5.08 -13.78
N LEU A 500 22.93 4.15 -13.21
CA LEU A 500 21.53 3.94 -13.56
C LEU A 500 20.69 5.17 -13.25
N ALA A 501 20.81 5.75 -12.06
CA ALA A 501 20.08 6.97 -11.70
C ALA A 501 20.44 8.17 -12.60
N ALA A 502 21.72 8.35 -12.94
CA ALA A 502 22.16 9.43 -13.82
C ALA A 502 21.63 9.27 -15.25
N GLU A 503 21.66 8.04 -15.79
CA GLU A 503 21.13 7.70 -17.11
C GLU A 503 19.62 7.93 -17.18
N LEU A 504 18.86 7.42 -16.20
CA LEU A 504 17.41 7.57 -16.14
C LEU A 504 16.98 9.01 -15.86
N ALA A 505 17.81 9.79 -15.15
CA ALA A 505 17.57 11.20 -14.94
C ALA A 505 17.79 12.06 -16.18
N ASP A 506 18.53 11.57 -17.20
CA ASP A 506 19.04 12.41 -18.29
C ASP A 506 19.76 13.64 -17.70
N ASP A 507 20.51 13.43 -16.61
CA ASP A 507 21.10 14.49 -15.79
C ASP A 507 22.61 14.34 -15.62
N THR A 508 23.35 15.36 -16.04
CA THR A 508 24.79 15.45 -15.87
C THR A 508 25.21 16.43 -14.76
N THR A 509 24.26 17.12 -14.10
CA THR A 509 24.56 18.18 -13.13
C THR A 509 24.48 17.75 -11.66
N ASP A 510 24.15 16.48 -11.36
CA ASP A 510 24.04 15.91 -10.00
C ASP A 510 22.95 16.59 -9.13
N GLU A 511 22.06 17.39 -9.73
CA GLU A 511 20.99 18.11 -9.02
C GLU A 511 19.78 17.20 -8.76
N ARG A 512 19.47 16.29 -9.69
CA ARG A 512 18.35 15.34 -9.56
C ARG A 512 18.73 14.00 -8.93
N VAL A 513 20.02 13.71 -8.79
CA VAL A 513 20.51 12.46 -8.17
C VAL A 513 21.22 12.81 -6.87
N LYS A 514 20.72 12.33 -5.74
CA LYS A 514 21.32 12.57 -4.43
C LYS A 514 21.80 11.28 -3.78
N LEU A 515 23.10 11.21 -3.48
CA LEU A 515 23.68 10.13 -2.68
C LEU A 515 23.75 10.51 -1.19
N VAL A 516 23.26 9.63 -0.33
CA VAL A 516 23.45 9.65 1.12
C VAL A 516 23.98 8.31 1.58
N GLN A 517 24.81 8.29 2.63
CA GLN A 517 25.33 7.06 3.22
C GLN A 517 24.83 6.93 4.65
N PHE A 518 24.23 5.80 5.00
CA PHE A 518 23.72 5.54 6.33
C PHE A 518 24.81 5.01 7.26
N HIS A 519 24.74 5.44 8.52
CA HIS A 519 25.61 5.01 9.60
C HIS A 519 24.79 4.85 10.90
N PRO A 520 25.28 4.13 11.92
CA PRO A 520 24.47 3.82 13.11
C PRO A 520 23.89 5.02 13.85
N SER A 521 24.55 6.18 13.79
CA SER A 521 24.08 7.43 14.40
C SER A 521 23.17 8.28 13.50
N TYR A 522 22.83 7.82 12.30
CA TYR A 522 21.99 8.57 11.36
C TYR A 522 20.54 8.57 11.86
N ALA A 523 19.89 9.74 11.86
CA ALA A 523 18.57 9.93 12.47
C ALA A 523 17.60 10.67 11.53
N TYR A 524 16.33 10.72 11.93
CA TYR A 524 15.28 11.43 11.20
C TYR A 524 15.65 12.89 10.96
N GLU A 525 16.21 13.53 11.97
CA GLU A 525 16.57 14.94 11.96
C GLU A 525 17.69 15.28 10.97
N ASP A 526 18.51 14.29 10.60
CA ASP A 526 19.55 14.44 9.57
C ASP A 526 19.03 14.10 8.17
N PHE A 527 18.03 13.22 8.09
CA PHE A 527 17.52 12.67 6.83
C PHE A 527 16.40 13.52 6.21
N PHE A 528 15.50 14.04 7.04
CA PHE A 528 14.29 14.69 6.57
C PHE A 528 14.11 16.12 7.10
N GLU A 529 13.95 16.33 8.41
CA GLU A 529 13.94 17.68 8.99
C GLU A 529 14.25 17.67 10.48
N GLY A 530 14.98 18.69 10.95
CA GLY A 530 15.26 18.84 12.37
C GLY A 530 15.77 20.22 12.74
N TYR A 531 15.63 20.56 14.02
CA TYR A 531 16.17 21.80 14.54
C TYR A 531 17.70 21.77 14.59
N ARG A 532 18.32 22.84 14.08
CA ARG A 532 19.77 23.06 14.16
C ARG A 532 20.02 24.44 14.78
N PRO A 533 21.07 24.56 15.62
CA PRO A 533 21.43 25.85 16.20
C PRO A 533 21.91 26.80 15.10
N ASP A 534 21.35 28.00 15.06
CA ASP A 534 21.69 29.07 14.14
C ASP A 534 22.05 30.33 14.93
N LYS A 535 23.07 31.06 14.46
CA LYS A 535 23.54 32.27 15.15
C LYS A 535 22.73 33.45 14.63
N THR A 536 22.05 34.15 15.54
CA THR A 536 21.49 35.46 15.20
C THR A 536 22.61 36.50 15.15
N ASP A 537 22.40 37.59 14.41
CA ASP A 537 23.35 38.71 14.27
C ASP A 537 23.74 39.35 15.63
N GLU A 538 22.96 39.10 16.69
CA GLU A 538 23.18 39.57 18.06
C GLU A 538 23.94 38.58 18.96
N GLY A 539 24.43 37.46 18.43
CA GLY A 539 25.22 36.47 19.17
C GLY A 539 24.42 35.54 20.09
N GLN A 540 23.08 35.56 20.01
CA GLN A 540 22.22 34.56 20.66
C GLN A 540 22.10 33.29 19.79
N VAL A 541 22.03 32.13 20.44
CA VAL A 541 21.79 30.85 19.77
C VAL A 541 20.28 30.69 19.60
N SER A 542 19.82 30.73 18.34
CA SER A 542 18.45 30.38 17.96
C SER A 542 18.41 28.96 17.38
N PHE A 543 17.23 28.34 17.31
CA PHE A 543 17.05 27.05 16.64
C PHE A 543 16.23 27.25 15.38
N LYS A 544 16.78 26.84 14.24
CA LYS A 544 16.11 26.89 12.94
C LYS A 544 15.78 25.48 12.48
N LEU A 545 14.59 25.27 11.94
CA LEU A 545 14.24 24.02 11.29
C LEU A 545 14.98 23.93 9.95
N VAL A 546 15.77 22.88 9.76
CA VAL A 546 16.57 22.67 8.55
C VAL A 546 16.08 21.41 7.85
N ALA A 547 15.75 21.52 6.57
CA ALA A 547 15.42 20.39 5.71
C ALA A 547 16.66 19.52 5.45
N GLY A 548 16.49 18.20 5.59
CA GLY A 548 17.43 17.15 5.24
C GLY A 548 17.40 16.80 3.74
N PRO A 549 18.26 15.85 3.31
CA PRO A 549 18.43 15.50 1.90
C PRO A 549 17.14 15.01 1.23
N LEU A 550 16.32 14.19 1.90
CA LEU A 550 15.08 13.70 1.30
C LEU A 550 14.04 14.82 1.15
N ARG A 551 13.86 15.67 2.16
CA ARG A 551 12.92 16.80 2.10
C ARG A 551 13.28 17.78 0.99
N ARG A 552 14.57 18.17 0.88
CA ARG A 552 15.02 19.06 -0.21
C ARG A 552 14.78 18.45 -1.58
N LEU A 553 15.10 17.17 -1.77
CA LEU A 553 14.90 16.51 -3.05
C LEU A 553 13.41 16.42 -3.42
N ALA A 554 12.55 16.14 -2.44
CA ALA A 554 11.10 16.11 -2.63
C ALA A 554 10.53 17.50 -2.97
N GLU A 555 10.97 18.56 -2.27
CA GLU A 555 10.57 19.93 -2.56
C GLU A 555 10.99 20.36 -3.98
N GLU A 556 12.21 20.02 -4.42
CA GLU A 556 12.67 20.28 -5.79
C GLU A 556 11.88 19.50 -6.85
N ALA A 557 11.58 18.22 -6.58
CA ALA A 557 10.81 17.36 -7.46
C ALA A 557 9.35 17.81 -7.62
N ALA A 558 8.78 18.45 -6.59
CA ALA A 558 7.42 18.97 -6.57
C ALA A 558 7.26 20.36 -7.23
N LYS A 559 8.35 21.02 -7.64
CA LYS A 559 8.27 22.35 -8.27
C LYS A 559 7.56 22.31 -9.62
N PRO A 560 6.75 23.32 -9.97
CA PRO A 560 6.15 23.44 -11.29
C PRO A 560 7.21 23.40 -12.41
N GLY A 561 7.01 22.52 -13.40
CA GLY A 561 7.96 22.29 -14.50
C GLY A 561 8.96 21.16 -14.25
N ASN A 562 8.93 20.56 -13.06
CA ASN A 562 9.72 19.37 -12.71
C ASN A 562 8.87 18.10 -12.55
N GLU A 563 7.53 18.18 -12.62
CA GLU A 563 6.64 17.05 -12.29
C GLU A 563 6.87 15.81 -13.17
N LYS A 564 7.38 16.00 -14.39
CA LYS A 564 7.69 14.92 -15.34
C LYS A 564 9.17 14.50 -15.35
N LYS A 565 10.02 15.18 -14.56
CA LYS A 565 11.45 14.87 -14.48
C LYS A 565 11.69 13.92 -13.32
N PRO A 566 12.41 12.81 -13.51
CA PRO A 566 12.68 11.89 -12.41
C PRO A 566 13.84 12.39 -11.53
N TYR A 567 13.67 12.21 -10.21
CA TYR A 567 14.62 12.54 -9.15
C TYR A 567 14.99 11.26 -8.39
N PHE A 568 16.24 11.07 -8.03
CA PHE A 568 16.73 9.84 -7.43
C PHE A 568 17.43 10.11 -6.10
N LEU A 569 17.03 9.40 -5.05
CA LEU A 569 17.73 9.34 -3.78
C LEU A 569 18.41 7.98 -3.65
N ILE A 570 19.74 7.97 -3.67
CA ILE A 570 20.56 6.77 -3.45
C ILE A 570 20.95 6.71 -1.98
N ILE A 571 20.56 5.64 -1.29
CA ILE A 571 20.87 5.37 0.12
C ILE A 571 21.90 4.25 0.17
N ASP A 572 23.16 4.61 0.37
CA ASP A 572 24.27 3.67 0.49
C ASP A 572 24.34 3.09 1.91
N GLU A 573 24.70 1.81 2.03
CA GLU A 573 24.82 1.10 3.31
C GLU A 573 23.54 1.16 4.15
N MET A 574 22.40 0.98 3.48
CA MET A 574 21.08 1.24 4.06
C MET A 574 20.79 0.40 5.32
N ASN A 575 21.35 -0.80 5.44
CA ASN A 575 21.20 -1.64 6.62
C ASN A 575 21.90 -1.07 7.87
N ARG A 576 22.89 -0.17 7.72
CA ARG A 576 23.71 0.35 8.84
C ARG A 576 23.01 1.32 9.78
N ALA A 577 21.79 1.74 9.45
CA ALA A 577 20.94 2.58 10.31
C ALA A 577 19.60 1.90 10.61
N ASN A 578 18.94 2.33 11.69
CA ASN A 578 17.58 1.88 11.98
C ASN A 578 16.60 2.60 11.04
N LEU A 579 16.22 1.93 9.94
CA LEU A 579 15.38 2.50 8.89
C LEU A 579 14.03 3.01 9.39
N ALA A 580 13.35 2.27 10.27
CA ALA A 580 12.08 2.71 10.82
C ALA A 580 12.22 4.04 11.59
N LYS A 581 13.34 4.20 12.33
CA LYS A 581 13.63 5.45 13.04
C LYS A 581 14.04 6.58 12.10
N VAL A 582 14.82 6.30 11.06
CA VAL A 582 15.32 7.31 10.11
C VAL A 582 14.19 7.85 9.22
N PHE A 583 13.28 6.97 8.77
CA PHE A 583 12.15 7.39 7.93
C PHE A 583 10.98 7.97 8.74
N GLY A 584 10.84 7.63 10.02
CA GLY A 584 9.79 8.20 10.88
C GLY A 584 8.39 8.04 10.29
N GLU A 585 7.63 9.13 10.20
CA GLU A 585 6.30 9.16 9.58
C GLU A 585 6.30 8.94 8.06
N LEU A 586 7.41 9.21 7.36
CA LEU A 586 7.54 9.00 5.90
C LEU A 586 7.49 7.53 5.51
N TYR A 587 7.65 6.65 6.50
CA TYR A 587 7.49 5.21 6.37
C TYR A 587 6.14 4.84 5.76
N PHE A 588 5.10 5.65 6.02
CA PHE A 588 3.77 5.52 5.42
C PHE A 588 3.76 5.95 3.94
N LEU A 589 4.39 7.07 3.62
CA LEU A 589 4.41 7.63 2.25
C LEU A 589 5.19 6.80 1.24
N LEU A 590 6.09 5.92 1.68
CA LEU A 590 6.74 4.96 0.79
C LEU A 590 5.71 4.01 0.14
N GLU A 591 4.57 3.77 0.78
CA GLU A 591 3.51 2.89 0.30
C GLU A 591 2.32 3.66 -0.26
N TYR A 592 1.99 4.82 0.33
CA TYR A 592 0.87 5.67 -0.06
C TYR A 592 1.38 7.06 -0.47
N ARG A 593 2.02 7.15 -1.64
CA ARG A 593 2.63 8.40 -2.13
C ARG A 593 1.62 9.52 -2.40
N ASP A 594 0.41 9.14 -2.79
CA ASP A 594 -0.74 10.04 -3.01
C ASP A 594 -1.34 10.61 -1.71
N ASP A 595 -1.01 10.01 -0.56
CA ASP A 595 -1.56 10.42 0.73
C ASP A 595 -0.73 11.54 1.38
N ARG A 596 -1.39 12.25 2.30
CA ARG A 596 -0.81 13.36 3.07
C ARG A 596 -0.58 12.96 4.51
N ILE A 597 0.61 13.23 5.03
CA ILE A 597 0.92 13.09 6.46
C ILE A 597 1.25 14.43 7.09
N TYR A 598 0.98 14.58 8.38
CA TYR A 598 1.46 15.71 9.17
C TYR A 598 2.78 15.34 9.83
N LEU A 599 3.78 16.20 9.66
CA LEU A 599 5.14 15.97 10.12
C LEU A 599 5.29 16.34 11.60
N GLN A 600 6.21 15.69 12.29
CA GLN A 600 6.43 15.93 13.72
C GLN A 600 6.91 17.36 14.03
N TYR A 601 7.78 17.92 13.20
CA TYR A 601 8.31 19.28 13.37
C TYR A 601 7.52 20.34 12.59
N SER A 602 6.65 19.90 11.68
CA SER A 602 5.81 20.77 10.82
C SER A 602 4.33 20.32 10.85
N PRO A 603 3.64 20.29 12.01
CA PRO A 603 2.31 19.67 12.14
C PRO A 603 1.18 20.45 11.46
N ASN A 604 1.45 21.67 11.00
CA ASN A 604 0.46 22.53 10.33
C ASN A 604 0.56 22.45 8.80
N GLU A 605 1.59 21.80 8.25
CA GLU A 605 1.83 21.67 6.82
C GLU A 605 1.81 20.18 6.45
N PRO A 606 0.83 19.72 5.65
CA PRO A 606 0.80 18.33 5.20
C PRO A 606 1.89 18.10 4.15
N PHE A 607 2.61 16.99 4.28
CA PHE A 607 3.65 16.57 3.35
C PHE A 607 3.20 15.33 2.55
N THR A 608 3.55 15.31 1.27
CA THR A 608 3.38 14.20 0.31
C THR A 608 4.70 13.89 -0.35
N LEU A 609 4.95 12.63 -0.67
CA LEU A 609 6.16 12.23 -1.38
C LEU A 609 5.89 12.26 -2.89
N PRO A 610 6.61 13.06 -3.69
CA PRO A 610 6.34 13.18 -5.13
C PRO A 610 6.49 11.85 -5.89
N ASP A 611 5.64 11.62 -6.89
CA ASP A 611 5.65 10.38 -7.70
C ASP A 611 6.88 10.27 -8.61
N ASN A 612 7.48 11.40 -8.96
CA ASN A 612 8.71 11.48 -9.73
C ASN A 612 9.98 11.35 -8.87
N LEU A 613 9.87 10.99 -7.59
CA LEU A 613 11.01 10.73 -6.70
C LEU A 613 11.22 9.23 -6.49
N TYR A 614 12.40 8.74 -6.87
CA TYR A 614 12.80 7.34 -6.84
C TYR A 614 13.84 7.10 -5.77
N ILE A 615 13.80 5.95 -5.08
CA ILE A 615 14.75 5.62 -4.01
C ILE A 615 15.51 4.34 -4.34
N ILE A 616 16.85 4.39 -4.36
CA ILE A 616 17.71 3.23 -4.60
C ILE A 616 18.55 2.98 -3.35
N GLY A 617 18.25 1.92 -2.60
CA GLY A 617 19.07 1.46 -1.49
C GLY A 617 20.19 0.53 -1.95
N THR A 618 21.34 0.56 -1.29
CA THR A 618 22.37 -0.48 -1.40
C THR A 618 22.55 -1.19 -0.06
N MET A 619 22.78 -2.51 -0.10
CA MET A 619 23.02 -3.32 1.10
C MET A 619 24.12 -4.35 0.89
N ASN A 620 25.05 -4.43 1.83
CA ASN A 620 26.00 -5.55 1.90
C ASN A 620 25.42 -6.69 2.72
N THR A 621 25.43 -7.92 2.18
CA THR A 621 24.90 -9.11 2.88
C THR A 621 25.93 -9.81 3.76
N ALA A 622 27.23 -9.57 3.56
CA ALA A 622 28.30 -10.12 4.38
C ALA A 622 28.33 -9.53 5.81
N ASP A 623 27.76 -8.34 6.02
CA ASP A 623 27.69 -7.65 7.31
C ASP A 623 26.62 -8.30 8.23
N ARG A 624 26.96 -9.47 8.82
CA ARG A 624 26.10 -10.22 9.76
C ARG A 624 25.81 -9.47 11.08
N SER A 625 26.52 -8.37 11.35
CA SER A 625 26.50 -7.61 12.62
C SER A 625 25.51 -6.45 12.64
N ILE A 626 24.75 -6.26 11.56
CA ILE A 626 23.94 -5.06 11.32
C ILE A 626 22.46 -5.47 11.28
N ALA A 627 21.57 -4.60 11.80
CA ALA A 627 20.16 -4.90 12.05
C ALA A 627 19.49 -5.60 10.85
N MET A 628 18.91 -6.78 11.09
CA MET A 628 18.00 -7.43 10.15
C MET A 628 16.96 -6.40 9.70
N MET A 629 16.86 -6.15 8.39
CA MET A 629 15.90 -5.19 7.85
C MET A 629 14.48 -5.58 8.27
N ASP A 630 13.73 -4.60 8.77
CA ASP A 630 12.35 -4.79 9.20
C ASP A 630 11.50 -5.31 8.02
N ALA A 631 10.57 -6.21 8.32
CA ALA A 631 9.67 -6.82 7.34
C ALA A 631 8.83 -5.76 6.60
N ALA A 632 8.53 -4.63 7.25
CA ALA A 632 7.81 -3.52 6.63
C ALA A 632 8.64 -2.76 5.58
N ILE A 633 9.96 -2.59 5.75
CA ILE A 633 10.83 -2.11 4.66
C ILE A 633 10.86 -3.15 3.54
N ARG A 634 10.94 -4.44 3.88
CA ARG A 634 11.04 -5.51 2.88
C ARG A 634 9.82 -5.58 1.95
N ARG A 635 8.65 -5.16 2.43
CA ARG A 635 7.40 -5.10 1.65
C ARG A 635 7.29 -3.88 0.74
N ARG A 636 8.10 -2.84 0.98
CA ARG A 636 7.98 -1.54 0.28
C ARG A 636 9.07 -1.31 -0.73
N PHE A 637 10.19 -2.02 -0.63
CA PHE A 637 11.26 -1.98 -1.60
C PHE A 637 11.31 -3.29 -2.38
N SER A 638 11.60 -3.19 -3.67
CA SER A 638 11.93 -4.35 -4.51
C SER A 638 13.40 -4.74 -4.27
N PHE A 639 13.67 -6.01 -3.94
CA PHE A 639 15.02 -6.48 -3.61
C PHE A 639 15.63 -7.18 -4.81
N ILE A 640 16.76 -6.65 -5.29
CA ILE A 640 17.47 -7.17 -6.43
C ILE A 640 18.87 -7.60 -5.99
N GLU A 641 19.16 -8.88 -6.22
CA GLU A 641 20.45 -9.47 -5.85
C GLU A 641 21.50 -9.15 -6.93
N LEU A 642 22.56 -8.45 -6.54
CA LEU A 642 23.78 -8.30 -7.33
C LEU A 642 24.83 -9.29 -6.84
N HIS A 643 24.86 -10.46 -7.46
CA HIS A 643 25.71 -11.57 -7.07
C HIS A 643 26.68 -12.00 -8.19
N PRO A 644 27.97 -12.30 -7.91
CA PRO A 644 28.99 -12.58 -8.94
C PRO A 644 28.65 -13.72 -9.92
N GLN A 645 27.80 -14.66 -9.50
CA GLN A 645 27.39 -15.83 -10.30
C GLN A 645 26.06 -15.67 -11.03
N THR A 646 25.32 -14.58 -10.83
CA THR A 646 24.03 -14.32 -11.49
C THR A 646 24.05 -13.02 -12.28
N GLU A 647 23.20 -12.91 -13.29
CA GLU A 647 22.99 -11.63 -13.97
C GLU A 647 22.45 -10.58 -12.98
N PRO A 648 22.79 -9.29 -13.15
CA PRO A 648 23.62 -8.70 -14.22
C PRO A 648 25.15 -8.81 -14.00
N VAL A 649 25.61 -9.26 -12.83
CA VAL A 649 27.04 -9.17 -12.44
C VAL A 649 27.88 -10.30 -13.06
N LYS A 650 27.28 -11.45 -13.35
CA LYS A 650 27.94 -12.60 -13.95
C LYS A 650 28.68 -12.22 -15.23
N GLY A 651 29.95 -12.58 -15.32
CA GLY A 651 30.79 -12.30 -16.50
C GLY A 651 31.22 -10.83 -16.64
N SER A 652 30.81 -9.92 -15.75
CA SER A 652 31.14 -8.48 -15.86
C SER A 652 32.65 -8.20 -15.82
N LEU A 653 33.40 -8.93 -15.00
CA LEU A 653 34.86 -8.80 -14.98
C LEU A 653 35.50 -9.27 -16.29
N LEU A 654 35.02 -10.38 -16.87
CA LEU A 654 35.52 -10.87 -18.15
C LEU A 654 35.26 -9.84 -19.25
N ARG A 655 34.02 -9.35 -19.36
CA ARG A 655 33.64 -8.29 -20.32
C ARG A 655 34.45 -7.01 -20.13
N PHE A 656 34.71 -6.60 -18.89
CA PHE A 656 35.57 -5.45 -18.57
C PHE A 656 37.01 -5.64 -19.07
N LEU A 657 37.58 -6.82 -18.86
CA LEU A 657 38.96 -7.12 -19.25
C LEU A 657 39.08 -7.21 -20.78
N GLU A 658 38.14 -7.90 -21.44
CA GLU A 658 38.09 -8.02 -22.90
C GLU A 658 37.91 -6.65 -23.58
N ALA A 659 36.99 -5.82 -23.09
CA ALA A 659 36.74 -4.49 -23.64
C ALA A 659 37.96 -3.55 -23.52
N ARG A 660 38.90 -3.85 -22.63
CA ARG A 660 40.14 -3.09 -22.42
C ARG A 660 41.39 -3.81 -22.93
N GLU A 661 41.24 -4.94 -23.61
CA GLU A 661 42.33 -5.78 -24.12
C GLU A 661 43.34 -6.17 -23.02
N LEU A 662 42.83 -6.47 -21.82
CA LEU A 662 43.59 -6.85 -20.63
C LEU A 662 43.64 -8.38 -20.43
N ASP A 663 44.57 -8.85 -19.60
CA ASP A 663 44.67 -10.28 -19.26
C ASP A 663 43.39 -10.74 -18.53
N THR A 664 42.78 -11.81 -19.01
CA THR A 664 41.52 -12.41 -18.50
C THR A 664 41.75 -13.38 -17.34
N THR A 665 43.01 -13.72 -17.03
CA THR A 665 43.38 -14.57 -15.89
C THR A 665 42.71 -14.17 -14.56
N PRO A 666 42.60 -12.88 -14.19
CA PRO A 666 41.89 -12.47 -12.97
C PRO A 666 40.41 -12.87 -12.93
N ALA A 667 39.71 -12.93 -14.07
CA ALA A 667 38.33 -13.40 -14.13
C ALA A 667 38.23 -14.89 -13.79
N LEU A 668 39.11 -15.72 -14.37
CA LEU A 668 39.19 -17.15 -14.08
C LEU A 668 39.52 -17.42 -12.60
N LEU A 669 40.39 -16.59 -12.01
CA LEU A 669 40.74 -16.67 -10.60
C LEU A 669 39.58 -16.28 -9.68
N LEU A 670 38.81 -15.27 -10.04
CA LEU A 670 37.60 -14.90 -9.30
C LEU A 670 36.58 -16.04 -9.32
N ASP A 671 36.34 -16.65 -10.48
CA ASP A 671 35.43 -17.78 -10.62
C ASP A 671 35.91 -19.00 -9.83
N ALA A 672 37.22 -19.28 -9.84
CA ALA A 672 37.81 -20.36 -9.05
C ALA A 672 37.73 -20.09 -7.54
N LEU A 673 37.93 -18.84 -7.11
CA LEU A 673 37.79 -18.42 -5.71
C LEU A 673 36.34 -18.57 -5.23
N ASN A 674 35.38 -18.03 -5.98
CA ASN A 674 33.96 -18.12 -5.64
C ASN A 674 33.43 -19.54 -5.74
N GLY A 675 33.94 -20.36 -6.68
CA GLY A 675 33.63 -21.79 -6.75
C GLY A 675 34.25 -22.63 -5.62
N ALA A 676 35.22 -22.09 -4.88
CA ALA A 676 35.79 -22.74 -3.70
C ALA A 676 35.05 -22.39 -2.40
N ILE A 677 34.17 -21.39 -2.43
CA ILE A 677 33.28 -21.02 -1.31
C ILE A 677 32.04 -21.93 -1.36
N ASP A 678 31.62 -22.45 -0.21
CA ASP A 678 30.48 -23.35 -0.12
C ASP A 678 29.18 -22.63 -0.54
N GLU A 679 28.27 -23.33 -1.23
CA GLU A 679 27.01 -22.75 -1.73
C GLU A 679 26.13 -22.18 -0.61
N TRP A 680 26.26 -22.72 0.61
CA TRP A 680 25.53 -22.28 1.80
C TRP A 680 26.07 -20.95 2.36
N ASP A 681 27.27 -20.53 1.94
CA ASP A 681 27.94 -19.27 2.29
C ASP A 681 28.01 -18.31 1.09
N ARG A 682 27.00 -18.36 0.21
CA ARG A 682 26.89 -17.53 -0.99
C ARG A 682 27.08 -16.02 -0.74
N ASP A 683 26.60 -15.51 0.40
CA ASP A 683 26.75 -14.10 0.78
C ASP A 683 28.21 -13.67 1.08
N LEU A 684 29.12 -14.64 1.28
CA LEU A 684 30.54 -14.39 1.55
C LEU A 684 31.40 -14.36 0.28
N MET A 685 30.78 -14.56 -0.90
CA MET A 685 31.47 -14.51 -2.19
C MET A 685 32.08 -13.14 -2.47
N ILE A 686 33.10 -13.12 -3.32
CA ILE A 686 33.85 -11.91 -3.64
C ILE A 686 33.35 -11.34 -4.96
N GLY A 687 33.14 -10.02 -4.99
CA GLY A 687 32.75 -9.32 -6.21
C GLY A 687 33.91 -8.95 -7.14
N PRO A 688 33.61 -8.63 -8.41
CA PRO A 688 34.59 -8.31 -9.44
C PRO A 688 35.44 -7.06 -9.19
N SER A 689 34.99 -6.11 -8.36
CA SER A 689 35.66 -4.82 -8.19
C SER A 689 37.09 -4.93 -7.63
N TYR A 690 37.41 -5.99 -6.89
CA TYR A 690 38.76 -6.24 -6.36
C TYR A 690 39.79 -6.41 -7.49
N PHE A 691 39.36 -6.92 -8.65
CA PHE A 691 40.21 -7.19 -9.81
C PHE A 691 40.10 -6.14 -10.91
N MET A 692 39.17 -5.18 -10.81
CA MET A 692 39.03 -4.04 -11.72
C MET A 692 40.02 -2.90 -11.39
N LYS A 693 41.23 -3.24 -10.94
CA LYS A 693 42.31 -2.31 -10.59
C LYS A 693 43.52 -2.57 -11.49
N PRO A 694 44.29 -1.55 -11.90
CA PRO A 694 45.50 -1.76 -12.70
C PRO A 694 46.50 -2.74 -12.04
N ALA A 695 46.54 -2.79 -10.71
CA ALA A 695 47.41 -3.70 -9.98
C ALA A 695 47.09 -5.19 -10.23
N ALA A 696 45.84 -5.54 -10.54
CA ALA A 696 45.43 -6.93 -10.82
C ALA A 696 46.05 -7.49 -12.11
N GLN A 697 46.56 -6.62 -12.98
CA GLN A 697 47.18 -6.97 -14.27
C GLN A 697 48.67 -7.37 -14.16
N THR A 698 49.23 -7.35 -12.95
CA THR A 698 50.63 -7.75 -12.73
C THR A 698 50.69 -8.86 -11.68
N PRO A 699 51.57 -9.88 -11.83
CA PRO A 699 51.70 -10.93 -10.83
C PRO A 699 52.04 -10.41 -9.42
N ALA A 700 52.84 -9.33 -9.33
CA ALA A 700 53.19 -8.71 -8.06
C ALA A 700 52.00 -7.96 -7.43
N GLY A 701 51.19 -7.26 -8.24
CA GLY A 701 50.00 -6.57 -7.76
C GLY A 701 48.89 -7.53 -7.36
N LEU A 702 48.68 -8.60 -8.13
CA LEU A 702 47.73 -9.67 -7.79
C LEU A 702 48.07 -10.32 -6.45
N ARG A 703 49.36 -10.63 -6.20
CA ARG A 703 49.84 -11.10 -4.89
C ARG A 703 49.53 -10.12 -3.75
N ARG A 704 49.62 -8.81 -3.99
CA ARG A 704 49.29 -7.79 -2.98
C ARG A 704 47.79 -7.74 -2.70
N ILE A 705 46.95 -7.75 -3.74
CA ILE A 705 45.49 -7.80 -3.61
C ILE A 705 45.10 -9.04 -2.79
N TRP A 706 45.66 -10.20 -3.13
CA TRP A 706 45.39 -11.43 -2.39
C TRP A 706 45.78 -11.34 -0.92
N LYS A 707 47.02 -10.91 -0.64
CA LYS A 707 47.58 -10.90 0.71
C LYS A 707 46.93 -9.87 1.64
N TYR A 708 46.57 -8.69 1.11
CA TYR A 708 46.17 -7.54 1.93
C TYR A 708 44.69 -7.18 1.83
N GLU A 709 43.98 -7.62 0.79
CA GLU A 709 42.55 -7.35 0.62
C GLU A 709 41.72 -8.62 0.78
N LEU A 710 42.03 -9.69 0.01
CA LEU A 710 41.20 -10.90 -0.01
C LEU A 710 41.41 -11.82 1.18
N MET A 711 42.67 -12.12 1.54
CA MET A 711 42.95 -13.02 2.67
C MET A 711 42.42 -12.48 4.01
N PRO A 712 42.62 -11.18 4.37
CA PRO A 712 42.04 -10.64 5.59
C PRO A 712 40.50 -10.68 5.60
N LEU A 713 39.85 -10.41 4.45
CA LEU A 713 38.41 -10.51 4.31
C LEU A 713 37.89 -11.94 4.52
N LEU A 714 38.59 -12.93 3.95
CA LEU A 714 38.27 -14.35 4.17
C LEU A 714 38.55 -14.79 5.61
N GLU A 715 39.60 -14.27 6.25
CA GLU A 715 39.86 -14.48 7.69
C GLU A 715 38.71 -13.96 8.56
N GLU A 716 38.11 -12.82 8.20
CA GLU A 716 36.92 -12.27 8.87
C GLU A 716 35.66 -13.11 8.61
N HIS A 717 35.41 -13.47 7.35
CA HIS A 717 34.25 -14.29 6.95
C HIS A 717 34.22 -15.65 7.65
N TYR A 718 35.37 -16.31 7.78
CA TYR A 718 35.51 -17.64 8.41
C TYR A 718 36.07 -17.55 9.84
N HIS A 719 35.94 -16.40 10.50
CA HIS A 719 36.47 -16.19 11.83
C HIS A 719 35.94 -17.23 12.83
N GLY A 720 36.86 -18.00 13.44
CA GLY A 720 36.53 -19.06 14.39
C GLY A 720 36.09 -20.39 13.76
N GLN A 721 35.99 -20.47 12.42
CA GLN A 721 35.66 -21.71 11.69
C GLN A 721 36.90 -22.35 11.06
N LEU A 722 37.76 -21.54 10.42
CA LEU A 722 38.98 -22.01 9.76
C LEU A 722 40.22 -21.31 10.33
N THR A 723 41.32 -22.05 10.44
CA THR A 723 42.63 -21.46 10.74
C THR A 723 43.21 -20.79 9.50
N ARG A 724 44.13 -19.85 9.69
CA ARG A 724 44.85 -19.19 8.59
C ARG A 724 45.51 -20.19 7.63
N ALA A 725 46.09 -21.26 8.14
CA ALA A 725 46.71 -22.30 7.31
C ALA A 725 45.69 -23.01 6.41
N GLN A 726 44.50 -23.31 6.94
CA GLN A 726 43.41 -23.92 6.17
C GLN A 726 42.82 -22.95 5.14
N LEU A 727 42.76 -21.65 5.45
CA LEU A 727 42.38 -20.61 4.49
C LEU A 727 43.40 -20.50 3.35
N GLU A 728 44.69 -20.51 3.65
CA GLU A 728 45.76 -20.50 2.64
C GLU A 728 45.74 -21.77 1.76
N GLU A 729 45.42 -22.93 2.33
CA GLU A 729 45.27 -24.19 1.58
C GLU A 729 44.04 -24.16 0.64
N ARG A 730 42.92 -23.61 1.12
CA ARG A 730 41.65 -23.60 0.36
C ARG A 730 41.58 -22.48 -0.68
N PHE A 731 42.05 -21.28 -0.32
CA PHE A 731 41.86 -20.03 -1.05
C PHE A 731 43.17 -19.32 -1.44
N GLY A 732 44.33 -19.92 -1.18
CA GLY A 732 45.63 -19.35 -1.54
C GLY A 732 45.79 -19.14 -3.05
N LEU A 733 46.41 -18.03 -3.44
CA LEU A 733 46.61 -17.65 -4.84
C LEU A 733 47.32 -18.75 -5.66
N ASP A 734 48.40 -19.33 -5.13
CA ASP A 734 49.17 -20.36 -5.84
C ASP A 734 48.36 -21.65 -6.06
N GLN A 735 47.49 -21.99 -5.09
CA GLN A 735 46.59 -23.15 -5.20
C GLN A 735 45.51 -22.93 -6.25
N LEU A 736 44.91 -21.74 -6.27
CA LEU A 736 43.88 -21.38 -7.24
C LEU A 736 44.45 -21.24 -8.66
N LEU A 737 45.65 -20.68 -8.82
CA LEU A 737 46.38 -20.67 -10.09
C LEU A 737 46.63 -22.11 -10.59
N GLY A 738 47.01 -23.03 -9.70
CA GLY A 738 47.18 -24.44 -10.03
C GLY A 738 45.87 -25.10 -10.52
N ARG A 739 44.73 -24.78 -9.89
CA ARG A 739 43.41 -25.29 -10.31
C ARG A 739 42.96 -24.74 -11.66
N VAL A 740 43.24 -23.46 -11.92
CA VAL A 740 42.91 -22.81 -13.21
C VAL A 740 43.79 -23.37 -14.33
N ALA A 741 45.06 -23.64 -14.08
CA ALA A 741 45.98 -24.22 -15.08
C ALA A 741 45.73 -25.71 -15.36
N ALA A 742 44.99 -26.42 -14.49
CA ALA A 742 44.63 -27.83 -14.65
C ALA A 742 43.28 -28.05 -15.37
N ARG A 743 42.50 -26.98 -15.57
CA ARG A 743 41.31 -26.94 -16.42
C ARG A 743 41.69 -26.45 -17.81
#